data_AF-A0AAN7TTU7-F1
#
_entry.id   AF-A0AAN7TTU7-F1
#
_cell.length_a   1.000
_cell.length_b   1.000
_cell.length_c   1.000
_cell.angle_alpha   90.00
_cell.angle_beta   90.00
_cell.angle_gamma   90.00
#
_symmetry.space_group_name_H-M   'P 1'
#
loop_
_entity.id
_entity.type
_entity.pdbx_description
1 polymer ?
#
loop_
_entity_poly.entity_id
_entity_poly.type
_entity_poly.pdbx_seq_one_letter_code
_entity_poly.pdbx_strand_id
1 'polypeptide(L)'
;MKKYIFSLFLIFIFINIKACYGVNLVNFKLITLLTSNFDDLGFNNMLNQGKVNVEKALGITDTKLYVVDGYNDTKALLLPIIQNEDVDFVMCTSLGHVDACKEIAAMYENSTTIKTQFMIRGSFPATSNLLQVTYNYASINYISGVFAGLYTNTKKIGFLSPGLLGGSADCFVYAFWLGAKQINPEIEFYYYNIGSFLNADKTTRATAELIEMGCDVIGDTLDDFSAGNTVIARGYKAMGTNGFPQRNVYGENVIYSYAYNWTKIFLPILKNAMVKGKPKNNYADFNFDPSLNFYDISYGFEVSNDTKTKINNTITYLKSTPRAIHPTNCNDMMLAYAKKWGLNMSTTYDSTKCVAGSNFFFINQPFPGMTYLGYYNITNTEVKFPSSIQTGISIVSGILIALVLFIMVGVYKYRASSSIRSASPIFLIFILFGALIVYGGIILWVSSLNDRVCNGRLWMVTLGFSTLIGSLVVKNFRIWLIFDNPELKTVKITNYQLYPWVACCLVINIVLMSILTSVGDLREIDATGIDSLGKYEFMRICKMNHAGASVLYSILAYFGALLLTGVFVSWKIRIVDIEEFNESRAIAHTLYAISFCLFVIVPLMISPLQKQSETIILSVAGLFITTAAVFIIFLPKFYRVYEYGVEGTNEMFKSKKSSNIATARAESHKSSGSGRTNRRGNLVSGDFSDDSESSISEPNQVADVTSGAVLADFTEESVSDNENDNKDKNKIEDEGVELSNISQPQEIEQQPSEEKNEEQHQPSEEKIEEQQ
;
A
#
# COMPACT_ATOMS: atom_id res chain seq x y z
N MET A 1 52.60 -58.35 -6.36
CA MET A 1 53.17 -57.13 -5.72
C MET A 1 52.47 -55.83 -6.10
N LYS A 2 52.47 -55.36 -7.37
CA LYS A 2 51.97 -54.00 -7.73
C LYS A 2 50.58 -53.60 -7.17
N LYS A 3 49.56 -54.49 -7.16
CA LYS A 3 48.22 -54.19 -6.59
C LYS A 3 48.22 -53.91 -5.08
N TYR A 4 49.09 -54.57 -4.31
CA TYR A 4 49.17 -54.37 -2.85
C TYR A 4 49.85 -53.04 -2.49
N ILE A 5 50.85 -52.62 -3.28
CA ILE A 5 51.54 -51.34 -3.10
C ILE A 5 50.58 -50.17 -3.35
N PHE A 6 49.72 -50.26 -4.38
CA PHE A 6 48.72 -49.23 -4.67
C PHE A 6 47.65 -49.12 -3.55
N SER A 7 47.20 -50.25 -3.02
CA SER A 7 46.25 -50.27 -1.89
C SER A 7 46.86 -49.69 -0.60
N LEU A 8 48.11 -50.03 -0.29
CA LEU A 8 48.87 -49.43 0.81
C LEU A 8 49.06 -47.93 0.64
N PHE A 9 49.33 -47.45 -0.58
CA PHE A 9 49.48 -46.02 -0.86
C PHE A 9 48.15 -45.25 -0.67
N LEU A 10 47.03 -45.82 -1.12
CA LEU A 10 45.68 -45.27 -0.86
C LEU A 10 45.33 -45.24 0.62
N ILE A 11 45.63 -46.31 1.37
CA ILE A 11 45.43 -46.36 2.82
C ILE A 11 46.31 -45.33 3.52
N PHE A 12 47.56 -45.16 3.10
CA PHE A 12 48.46 -44.15 3.64
C PHE A 12 47.95 -42.72 3.37
N ILE A 13 47.42 -42.45 2.16
CA ILE A 13 46.75 -41.18 1.85
C ILE A 13 45.52 -40.95 2.72
N PHE A 14 44.64 -41.95 2.89
CA PHE A 14 43.45 -41.82 3.76
C PHE A 14 43.79 -41.61 5.23
N ILE A 15 44.84 -42.25 5.74
CA ILE A 15 45.33 -42.05 7.12
C ILE A 15 45.92 -40.64 7.28
N ASN A 16 46.69 -40.14 6.29
CA ASN A 16 47.23 -38.78 6.34
C ASN A 16 46.15 -37.70 6.16
N ILE A 17 45.09 -37.95 5.37
CA ILE A 17 43.93 -37.04 5.28
C ILE A 17 43.19 -36.96 6.63
N LYS A 18 43.00 -38.08 7.34
CA LYS A 18 42.47 -38.06 8.72
C LYS A 18 43.40 -37.34 9.70
N ALA A 19 44.72 -37.47 9.55
CA ALA A 19 45.69 -36.75 10.38
C ALA A 19 45.71 -35.23 10.12
N CYS A 20 45.42 -34.78 8.89
CA CYS A 20 45.34 -33.35 8.53
C CYS A 20 44.04 -32.65 8.97
N TYR A 21 42.98 -33.39 9.31
CA TYR A 21 41.69 -32.84 9.75
C TYR A 21 41.33 -33.25 11.19
N GLY A 22 42.32 -33.21 12.08
CA GLY A 22 42.14 -33.29 13.53
C GLY A 22 41.50 -32.04 14.13
N VAL A 23 40.31 -31.63 13.66
CA VAL A 23 39.50 -30.63 14.36
C VAL A 23 38.85 -31.32 15.55
N ASN A 24 39.36 -31.05 16.76
CA ASN A 24 38.68 -31.43 17.99
C ASN A 24 37.36 -30.67 18.05
N LEU A 25 36.26 -31.33 17.69
CA LEU A 25 34.92 -30.77 17.77
C LEU A 25 34.57 -30.56 19.25
N VAL A 26 34.22 -29.34 19.62
CA VAL A 26 33.86 -29.00 21.00
C VAL A 26 32.36 -28.79 21.09
N ASN A 27 31.73 -29.50 22.03
CA ASN A 27 30.35 -29.24 22.41
C ASN A 27 30.31 -27.92 23.20
N PHE A 28 29.88 -26.84 22.53
CA PHE A 28 29.76 -25.50 23.09
C PHE A 28 28.64 -24.78 22.34
N LYS A 29 27.58 -24.37 23.04
CA LYS A 29 26.38 -23.80 22.41
C LYS A 29 26.46 -22.28 22.32
N LEU A 30 26.59 -21.77 21.09
CA LEU A 30 26.78 -20.35 20.79
C LEU A 30 25.54 -19.74 20.11
N ILE A 31 24.97 -18.69 20.70
CA ILE A 31 23.93 -17.87 20.07
C ILE A 31 24.54 -16.54 19.61
N THR A 32 24.24 -16.12 18.38
CA THR A 32 24.60 -14.80 17.84
C THR A 32 23.35 -14.05 17.44
N LEU A 33 23.21 -12.81 17.89
CA LEU A 33 22.13 -11.91 17.49
C LEU A 33 22.67 -10.86 16.51
N LEU A 34 21.96 -10.61 15.42
CA LEU A 34 22.19 -9.52 14.46
C LEU A 34 20.93 -8.66 14.35
N THR A 35 21.06 -7.37 14.02
CA THR A 35 19.90 -6.46 13.88
C THR A 35 19.26 -6.49 12.51
N SER A 36 20.04 -6.84 11.48
CA SER A 36 19.56 -7.04 10.11
C SER A 36 20.15 -8.31 9.51
N ASN A 37 19.78 -8.63 8.28
CA ASN A 37 20.34 -9.74 7.54
C ASN A 37 21.85 -9.51 7.26
N PHE A 38 22.64 -10.57 7.30
CA PHE A 38 24.10 -10.53 7.06
C PHE A 38 24.48 -10.41 5.58
N ASP A 39 23.50 -10.38 4.67
CA ASP A 39 23.69 -10.12 3.24
C ASP A 39 23.93 -8.63 2.92
N ASP A 40 23.97 -7.76 3.94
CA ASP A 40 24.21 -6.31 3.80
C ASP A 40 25.58 -5.92 3.23
N LEU A 41 26.54 -6.86 3.17
CA LEU A 41 27.97 -6.62 2.91
C LEU A 41 28.58 -5.53 3.83
N GLY A 42 27.92 -5.26 4.95
CA GLY A 42 28.13 -4.15 5.84
C GLY A 42 28.46 -4.62 7.25
N PHE A 43 27.83 -3.99 8.24
CA PHE A 43 28.07 -4.28 9.65
C PHE A 43 27.66 -5.71 10.05
N ASN A 44 26.49 -6.18 9.60
CA ASN A 44 25.97 -7.50 9.96
C ASN A 44 26.75 -8.62 9.25
N ASN A 45 27.17 -8.40 8.00
CA ASN A 45 28.08 -9.29 7.28
C ASN A 45 29.39 -9.52 8.02
N MET A 46 30.06 -8.44 8.45
CA MET A 46 31.35 -8.54 9.15
C MET A 46 31.24 -9.21 10.53
N LEU A 47 30.11 -9.03 11.22
CA LEU A 47 29.80 -9.77 12.45
C LEU A 47 29.62 -11.27 12.18
N ASN A 48 28.86 -11.65 11.15
CA ASN A 48 28.68 -13.04 10.75
C ASN A 48 30.00 -13.68 10.30
N GLN A 49 30.81 -12.97 9.52
CA GLN A 49 32.16 -13.43 9.14
C GLN A 49 33.05 -13.62 10.37
N GLY A 50 32.95 -12.73 11.37
CA GLY A 50 33.60 -12.88 12.68
C GLY A 50 33.19 -14.17 13.39
N LYS A 51 31.88 -14.43 13.48
CA LYS A 51 31.30 -15.68 14.03
C LYS A 51 31.88 -16.91 13.32
N VAL A 52 31.70 -17.01 11.99
CA VAL A 52 32.10 -18.16 11.17
C VAL A 52 33.60 -18.45 11.26
N ASN A 53 34.43 -17.41 11.28
CA ASN A 53 35.88 -17.56 11.44
C ASN A 53 36.25 -18.16 12.81
N VAL A 54 35.55 -17.79 13.88
CA VAL A 54 35.81 -18.30 15.22
C VAL A 54 35.27 -19.72 15.41
N GLU A 55 34.12 -20.03 14.83
CA GLU A 55 33.57 -21.39 14.81
C GLU A 55 34.54 -22.38 14.17
N LYS A 56 35.08 -22.01 13.00
CA LYS A 56 36.13 -22.77 12.32
C LYS A 56 37.42 -22.87 13.13
N ALA A 57 37.82 -21.79 13.83
CA ALA A 57 39.05 -21.76 14.62
C ALA A 57 38.97 -22.50 15.97
N LEU A 58 37.75 -22.72 16.50
CA LEU A 58 37.50 -23.36 17.79
C LEU A 58 36.81 -24.73 17.69
N GLY A 59 36.38 -25.15 16.49
CA GLY A 59 35.69 -26.41 16.29
C GLY A 59 34.27 -26.43 16.87
N ILE A 60 33.60 -25.28 16.91
CA ILE A 60 32.24 -25.13 17.45
C ILE A 60 31.22 -25.48 16.35
N THR A 61 30.29 -26.39 16.65
CA THR A 61 29.26 -26.85 15.70
C THR A 61 27.82 -26.51 16.11
N ASP A 62 27.52 -26.41 17.41
CA ASP A 62 26.18 -26.03 17.90
C ASP A 62 26.06 -24.51 17.97
N THR A 63 25.67 -23.90 16.84
CA THR A 63 25.61 -22.45 16.70
C THR A 63 24.26 -22.03 16.13
N LYS A 64 23.67 -20.98 16.71
CA LYS A 64 22.42 -20.38 16.22
C LYS A 64 22.66 -18.91 15.93
N LEU A 65 22.11 -18.44 14.81
CA LEU A 65 22.09 -17.04 14.44
C LEU A 65 20.64 -16.59 14.32
N TYR A 66 20.33 -15.46 14.94
CA TYR A 66 19.01 -14.84 14.86
C TYR A 66 19.12 -13.38 14.42
N VAL A 67 18.19 -12.96 13.56
CA VAL A 67 18.00 -11.55 13.19
C VAL A 67 16.85 -11.01 14.03
N VAL A 68 17.13 -10.03 14.89
CA VAL A 68 16.19 -9.40 15.82
C VAL A 68 16.71 -8.01 16.17
N ASP A 69 15.85 -7.01 16.28
CA ASP A 69 16.25 -5.67 16.73
C ASP A 69 15.29 -5.14 17.80
N GLY A 70 15.78 -4.19 18.60
CA GLY A 70 15.04 -3.59 19.70
C GLY A 70 14.89 -4.50 20.93
N TYR A 71 14.54 -3.86 22.04
CA TYR A 71 14.47 -4.48 23.36
C TYR A 71 13.39 -5.58 23.46
N ASN A 72 12.16 -5.31 23.00
CA ASN A 72 11.03 -6.21 23.18
C ASN A 72 11.24 -7.55 22.46
N ASP A 73 11.60 -7.49 21.18
CA ASP A 73 11.71 -8.68 20.33
C ASP A 73 12.94 -9.50 20.72
N THR A 74 14.06 -8.84 21.05
CA THR A 74 15.26 -9.50 21.60
C THR A 74 14.91 -10.27 22.89
N LYS A 75 14.13 -9.66 23.79
CA LYS A 75 13.74 -10.28 25.06
C LYS A 75 12.76 -11.44 24.85
N ALA A 76 11.76 -11.26 24.00
CA ALA A 76 10.76 -12.28 23.67
C ALA A 76 11.38 -13.52 23.02
N LEU A 77 12.39 -13.33 22.17
CA LEU A 77 13.15 -14.41 21.55
C LEU A 77 14.09 -15.11 22.54
N LEU A 78 14.95 -14.34 23.23
CA LEU A 78 16.11 -14.90 23.93
C LEU A 78 15.75 -15.51 25.29
N LEU A 79 14.85 -14.89 26.05
CA LEU A 79 14.49 -15.35 27.40
C LEU A 79 13.99 -16.80 27.45
N PRO A 80 13.03 -17.26 26.61
CA PRO A 80 12.59 -18.64 26.63
C PRO A 80 13.67 -19.62 26.16
N ILE A 81 14.61 -19.21 25.30
CA ILE A 81 15.73 -20.07 24.88
C ILE A 81 16.67 -20.31 26.06
N ILE A 82 17.07 -19.25 26.80
CA ILE A 82 17.94 -19.37 27.98
C ILE A 82 17.30 -20.16 29.13
N GLN A 83 15.97 -20.19 29.21
CA GLN A 83 15.24 -20.96 30.23
C GLN A 83 15.11 -22.45 29.91
N ASN A 84 15.07 -22.82 28.62
CA ASN A 84 14.78 -24.20 28.18
C ASN A 84 15.98 -24.92 27.55
N GLU A 85 17.04 -24.21 27.17
CA GLU A 85 18.26 -24.77 26.57
C GLU A 85 19.51 -24.42 27.38
N ASP A 86 20.43 -25.39 27.54
CA ASP A 86 21.75 -25.15 28.15
C ASP A 86 22.65 -24.41 27.15
N VAL A 87 22.60 -23.07 27.15
CA VAL A 87 23.37 -22.19 26.28
C VAL A 87 24.65 -21.75 26.99
N ASP A 88 25.82 -22.00 26.41
CA ASP A 88 27.10 -21.56 26.98
C ASP A 88 27.31 -20.05 26.81
N PHE A 89 27.04 -19.51 25.61
CA PHE A 89 27.38 -18.11 25.28
C PHE A 89 26.39 -17.43 24.33
N VAL A 90 26.10 -16.14 24.58
CA VAL A 90 25.32 -15.27 23.69
C VAL A 90 26.13 -14.03 23.28
N MET A 91 26.28 -13.83 21.97
CA MET A 91 26.85 -12.62 21.37
C MET A 91 25.74 -11.65 20.96
N CYS A 92 25.49 -10.64 21.80
CA CYS A 92 24.58 -9.53 21.51
C CYS A 92 25.37 -8.40 20.83
N THR A 93 25.40 -8.42 19.49
CA THR A 93 26.40 -7.70 18.68
C THR A 93 26.14 -6.21 18.43
N SER A 94 24.89 -5.76 18.59
CA SER A 94 24.42 -4.41 18.25
C SER A 94 23.85 -3.67 19.46
N LEU A 95 23.67 -2.36 19.34
CA LEU A 95 23.14 -1.49 20.41
C LEU A 95 21.69 -1.82 20.79
N GLY A 96 20.84 -2.19 19.82
CA GLY A 96 19.43 -2.54 20.07
C GLY A 96 19.24 -3.77 20.99
N HIS A 97 20.23 -4.66 21.07
CA HIS A 97 20.20 -5.82 21.96
C HIS A 97 20.62 -5.51 23.42
N VAL A 98 21.29 -4.38 23.67
CA VAL A 98 22.10 -4.16 24.88
C VAL A 98 21.26 -4.27 26.15
N ASP A 99 20.15 -3.55 26.22
CA ASP A 99 19.33 -3.50 27.43
C ASP A 99 18.63 -4.83 27.72
N ALA A 100 18.13 -5.51 26.69
CA ALA A 100 17.48 -6.81 26.82
C ALA A 100 18.47 -7.90 27.27
N CYS A 101 19.64 -7.99 26.62
CA CYS A 101 20.68 -8.95 27.01
C CYS A 101 21.25 -8.66 28.40
N LYS A 102 21.42 -7.38 28.77
CA LYS A 102 21.89 -6.97 30.10
C LYS A 102 20.88 -7.36 31.19
N GLU A 103 19.59 -7.18 30.95
CA GLU A 103 18.54 -7.59 31.89
C GLU A 103 18.51 -9.12 32.06
N ILE A 104 18.52 -9.88 30.95
CA ILE A 104 18.54 -11.35 30.98
C ILE A 104 19.80 -11.86 31.69
N ALA A 105 20.97 -11.27 31.43
CA ALA A 105 22.20 -11.64 32.14
C ALA A 105 22.09 -11.39 33.65
N ALA A 106 21.50 -10.26 34.08
CA ALA A 106 21.31 -9.94 35.49
C ALA A 106 20.34 -10.92 36.20
N MET A 107 19.32 -11.45 35.51
CA MET A 107 18.42 -12.48 36.07
C MET A 107 19.17 -13.76 36.48
N TYR A 108 20.27 -14.10 35.81
CA TYR A 108 21.01 -15.34 35.99
C TYR A 108 22.44 -15.16 36.51
N GLU A 109 22.84 -13.96 36.95
CA GLU A 109 24.21 -13.67 37.41
C GLU A 109 24.67 -14.56 38.59
N ASN A 110 23.73 -14.90 39.48
CA ASN A 110 23.97 -15.76 40.65
C ASN A 110 23.28 -17.13 40.54
N SER A 111 22.86 -17.53 39.33
CA SER A 111 22.16 -18.80 39.10
C SER A 111 23.11 -20.00 39.23
N THR A 112 22.67 -21.05 39.92
CA THR A 112 23.42 -22.30 40.05
C THR A 112 23.16 -23.29 38.90
N THR A 113 22.06 -23.12 38.17
CA THR A 113 21.61 -23.97 37.06
C THR A 113 22.00 -23.37 35.71
N ILE A 114 21.39 -22.26 35.32
CA ILE A 114 21.74 -21.48 34.11
C ILE A 114 23.08 -20.79 34.34
N LYS A 115 24.05 -20.99 33.44
CA LYS A 115 25.42 -20.47 33.54
C LYS A 115 25.89 -19.71 32.29
N THR A 116 24.95 -19.36 31.42
CA THR A 116 25.20 -18.66 30.16
C THR A 116 25.99 -17.37 30.38
N GLN A 117 27.05 -17.19 29.60
CA GLN A 117 27.77 -15.93 29.51
C GLN A 117 27.28 -15.07 28.33
N PHE A 118 27.39 -13.76 28.47
CA PHE A 118 26.86 -12.78 27.53
C PHE A 118 27.94 -11.77 27.14
N MET A 119 27.98 -11.44 25.85
CA MET A 119 28.70 -10.27 25.34
C MET A 119 27.67 -9.23 24.88
N ILE A 120 27.82 -7.98 25.33
CA ILE A 120 27.07 -6.82 24.82
C ILE A 120 27.99 -5.73 24.28
N ARG A 121 27.42 -4.80 23.51
CA ARG A 121 28.07 -3.53 23.16
C ARG A 121 27.94 -2.55 24.31
N GLY A 122 28.98 -1.78 24.63
CA GLY A 122 28.89 -0.78 25.70
C GLY A 122 30.20 -0.43 26.38
N SER A 123 30.12 0.27 27.51
CA SER A 123 31.28 0.70 28.31
C SER A 123 31.02 0.73 29.83
N PHE A 124 30.04 -0.03 30.32
CA PHE A 124 29.85 -0.25 31.76
C PHE A 124 30.75 -1.41 32.26
N PRO A 125 30.88 -1.64 33.59
CA PRO A 125 31.65 -2.76 34.14
C PRO A 125 31.16 -4.14 33.67
N ALA A 126 32.06 -5.13 33.70
CA ALA A 126 31.72 -6.55 33.55
C ALA A 126 31.12 -7.11 34.85
N THR A 127 30.28 -8.14 34.73
CA THR A 127 29.66 -8.87 35.85
C THR A 127 30.21 -10.30 35.95
N SER A 128 29.60 -11.17 36.78
CA SER A 128 29.99 -12.59 36.83
C SER A 128 29.80 -13.33 35.50
N ASN A 129 28.82 -12.91 34.69
CA ASN A 129 28.38 -13.58 33.46
C ASN A 129 28.27 -12.65 32.22
N LEU A 130 28.44 -11.33 32.37
CA LEU A 130 28.32 -10.34 31.29
C LEU A 130 29.65 -9.61 31.06
N LEU A 131 30.13 -9.56 29.81
CA LEU A 131 31.21 -8.67 29.37
C LEU A 131 30.73 -7.67 28.32
N GLN A 132 31.53 -6.63 28.13
CA GLN A 132 31.23 -5.57 27.16
C GLN A 132 32.37 -5.41 26.15
N VAL A 133 31.97 -5.05 24.92
CA VAL A 133 32.86 -4.75 23.81
C VAL A 133 32.57 -3.37 23.25
N THR A 134 33.62 -2.57 23.15
CA THR A 134 33.62 -1.31 22.42
C THR A 134 34.90 -1.20 21.58
N TYR A 135 34.98 -0.21 20.70
CA TYR A 135 36.13 0.03 19.85
C TYR A 135 36.29 1.51 19.51
N ASN A 136 37.42 1.87 18.91
CA ASN A 136 37.75 3.26 18.60
C ASN A 136 37.19 3.73 17.25
N TYR A 137 35.90 4.07 17.20
CA TYR A 137 35.27 4.66 15.99
C TYR A 137 36.02 5.89 15.46
N ALA A 138 36.64 6.67 16.35
CA ALA A 138 37.34 7.90 16.00
C ALA A 138 38.65 7.63 15.24
N SER A 139 39.43 6.61 15.62
CA SER A 139 40.74 6.37 14.99
C SER A 139 40.61 5.98 13.51
N ILE A 140 39.67 5.08 13.17
CA ILE A 140 39.46 4.68 11.77
C ILE A 140 38.85 5.79 10.92
N ASN A 141 37.85 6.53 11.42
CA ASN A 141 37.26 7.66 10.70
C ASN A 141 38.26 8.79 10.47
N TYR A 142 39.13 9.06 11.44
CA TYR A 142 40.23 10.01 11.30
C TYR A 142 41.24 9.56 10.23
N ILE A 143 41.59 8.27 10.15
CA ILE A 143 42.43 7.73 9.08
C ILE A 143 41.75 7.84 7.71
N SER A 144 40.44 7.55 7.62
CA SER A 144 39.65 7.78 6.40
C SER A 144 39.64 9.24 5.97
N GLY A 145 39.55 10.18 6.93
CA GLY A 145 39.68 11.61 6.69
C GLY A 145 41.07 12.03 6.18
N VAL A 146 42.13 11.50 6.79
CA VAL A 146 43.52 11.69 6.33
C VAL A 146 43.70 11.17 4.90
N PHE A 147 43.11 10.02 4.55
CA PHE A 147 43.09 9.54 3.16
C PHE A 147 42.35 10.52 2.25
N ALA A 148 41.15 10.96 2.62
CA ALA A 148 40.35 11.87 1.80
C ALA A 148 41.07 13.19 1.53
N GLY A 149 41.70 13.79 2.54
CA GLY A 149 42.50 15.01 2.39
C GLY A 149 43.80 14.85 1.59
N LEU A 150 44.33 13.62 1.48
CA LEU A 150 45.47 13.28 0.61
C LEU A 150 45.07 12.91 -0.82
N TYR A 151 43.79 12.66 -1.08
CA TYR A 151 43.28 12.18 -2.37
C TYR A 151 42.48 13.24 -3.15
N THR A 152 41.77 14.14 -2.45
CA THR A 152 40.99 15.21 -3.08
C THR A 152 41.86 16.14 -3.94
N ASN A 153 41.36 16.45 -5.13
CA ASN A 153 41.92 17.41 -6.08
C ASN A 153 41.13 18.72 -6.06
N THR A 154 39.81 18.67 -5.83
CA THR A 154 38.95 19.87 -5.76
C THR A 154 39.06 20.61 -4.42
N LYS A 155 39.64 19.96 -3.39
CA LYS A 155 39.61 20.39 -1.97
C LYS A 155 38.20 20.45 -1.36
N LYS A 156 37.18 19.94 -2.07
CA LYS A 156 35.81 19.82 -1.55
C LYS A 156 35.53 18.35 -1.28
N ILE A 157 35.18 18.01 -0.04
CA ILE A 157 34.86 16.64 0.33
C ILE A 157 33.51 16.56 1.05
N GLY A 158 32.79 15.47 0.79
CA GLY A 158 31.48 15.19 1.35
C GLY A 158 31.52 14.13 2.44
N PHE A 159 30.52 14.16 3.35
CA PHE A 159 30.30 13.09 4.29
C PHE A 159 28.80 12.79 4.50
N LEU A 160 28.45 11.52 4.69
CA LEU A 160 27.09 11.09 5.04
C LEU A 160 27.07 10.49 6.44
N SER A 161 26.43 11.22 7.37
CA SER A 161 26.25 10.81 8.76
C SER A 161 24.95 10.01 8.91
N PRO A 162 24.92 8.92 9.70
CA PRO A 162 23.65 8.31 10.08
C PRO A 162 22.80 9.26 10.93
N GLY A 163 23.42 10.20 11.66
CA GLY A 163 22.76 11.39 12.21
C GLY A 163 21.50 11.13 13.05
N LEU A 164 21.46 10.09 13.88
CA LEU A 164 20.22 9.69 14.57
C LEU A 164 19.56 10.83 15.38
N LEU A 165 18.24 10.92 15.34
CA LEU A 165 17.46 11.90 16.09
C LEU A 165 17.69 11.71 17.60
N GLY A 166 18.20 12.76 18.26
CA GLY A 166 18.61 12.73 19.68
C GLY A 166 19.93 11.99 19.95
N GLY A 167 20.68 11.62 18.91
CA GLY A 167 21.83 10.71 18.99
C GLY A 167 23.22 11.33 18.83
N SER A 168 24.21 10.44 18.87
CA SER A 168 25.65 10.66 19.05
C SER A 168 26.50 10.48 17.77
N ALA A 169 25.89 10.62 16.59
CA ALA A 169 26.49 10.18 15.33
C ALA A 169 27.53 11.15 14.73
N ASP A 170 27.43 12.44 15.00
CA ASP A 170 28.29 13.46 14.38
C ASP A 170 29.74 13.41 14.90
N CYS A 171 30.02 12.58 15.91
CA CYS A 171 31.37 12.25 16.33
C CYS A 171 32.20 11.58 15.20
N PHE A 172 31.57 10.82 14.29
CA PHE A 172 32.24 10.24 13.11
C PHE A 172 32.61 11.32 12.09
N VAL A 173 31.66 12.21 11.80
CA VAL A 173 31.82 13.40 10.93
C VAL A 173 33.01 14.23 11.40
N TYR A 174 33.09 14.50 12.70
CA TYR A 174 34.18 15.26 13.30
C TYR A 174 35.54 14.56 13.19
N ALA A 175 35.62 13.25 13.44
CA ALA A 175 36.87 12.50 13.28
C ALA A 175 37.39 12.57 11.83
N PHE A 176 36.51 12.33 10.86
CA PHE A 176 36.83 12.37 9.43
C PHE A 176 37.27 13.78 8.99
N TRP A 177 36.48 14.81 9.29
CA TRP A 177 36.81 16.20 8.99
C TRP A 177 38.17 16.62 9.59
N LEU A 178 38.43 16.27 10.84
CA LEU A 178 39.69 16.62 11.50
C LEU A 178 40.89 15.98 10.80
N GLY A 179 40.76 14.72 10.38
CA GLY A 179 41.79 14.01 9.61
C GLY A 179 42.10 14.70 8.29
N ALA A 180 41.07 15.09 7.55
CA ALA A 180 41.23 15.81 6.28
C ALA A 180 41.85 17.20 6.48
N LYS A 181 41.32 17.98 7.43
CA LYS A 181 41.76 19.35 7.74
C LYS A 181 43.21 19.41 8.25
N GLN A 182 43.70 18.36 8.91
CA GLN A 182 45.10 18.26 9.32
C GLN A 182 46.06 18.04 8.15
N ILE A 183 45.60 17.46 7.04
CA ILE A 183 46.38 17.33 5.80
C ILE A 183 46.33 18.61 4.97
N ASN A 184 45.15 19.20 4.82
CA ASN A 184 44.97 20.45 4.09
C ASN A 184 43.96 21.36 4.80
N PRO A 185 44.41 22.46 5.44
CA PRO A 185 43.53 23.41 6.13
C PRO A 185 42.53 24.15 5.23
N GLU A 186 42.74 24.15 3.91
CA GLU A 186 41.87 24.82 2.92
C GLU A 186 40.71 23.94 2.43
N ILE A 187 40.51 22.75 3.01
CA ILE A 187 39.42 21.85 2.61
C ILE A 187 38.05 22.43 3.00
N GLU A 188 37.15 22.52 2.02
CA GLU A 188 35.73 22.73 2.23
C GLU A 188 35.05 21.39 2.52
N PHE A 189 34.23 21.35 3.57
CA PHE A 189 33.64 20.12 4.07
C PHE A 189 32.12 20.23 4.17
N TYR A 190 31.40 19.34 3.48
CA TYR A 190 29.95 19.32 3.39
C TYR A 190 29.40 18.02 3.95
N TYR A 191 28.35 18.05 4.76
CA TYR A 191 27.72 16.81 5.23
C TYR A 191 26.21 16.87 5.43
N TYR A 192 25.56 15.73 5.17
CA TYR A 192 24.14 15.48 5.43
C TYR A 192 23.97 14.46 6.55
N ASN A 193 22.88 14.61 7.32
CA ASN A 193 22.40 13.59 8.24
C ASN A 193 21.27 12.78 7.57
N ILE A 194 21.46 11.47 7.40
CA ILE A 194 20.45 10.58 6.76
C ILE A 194 19.28 10.28 7.72
N GLY A 195 19.55 10.27 9.03
CA GLY A 195 18.60 9.95 10.10
C GLY A 195 18.43 8.45 10.37
N SER A 196 19.23 7.60 9.73
CA SER A 196 19.29 6.14 9.87
C SER A 196 20.69 5.66 9.47
N PHE A 197 21.14 4.52 10.01
CA PHE A 197 22.32 3.80 9.50
C PHE A 197 22.06 3.13 8.15
N LEU A 198 20.80 2.83 7.81
CA LEU A 198 20.39 2.14 6.59
C LEU A 198 19.23 2.91 5.93
N ASN A 199 19.49 3.54 4.77
CA ASN A 199 18.47 4.20 3.94
C ASN A 199 19.00 4.49 2.52
N ALA A 200 19.20 3.44 1.72
CA ALA A 200 19.73 3.50 0.36
C ALA A 200 19.18 4.65 -0.52
N ASP A 201 17.88 4.93 -0.47
CA ASP A 201 17.25 6.00 -1.28
C ASP A 201 17.69 7.41 -0.86
N LYS A 202 17.70 7.70 0.45
CA LYS A 202 18.21 8.98 0.97
C LYS A 202 19.70 9.10 0.70
N THR A 203 20.47 8.05 1.00
CA THR A 203 21.92 7.99 0.77
C THR A 203 22.26 8.29 -0.68
N THR A 204 21.59 7.65 -1.64
CA THR A 204 21.81 7.83 -3.08
C THR A 204 21.62 9.29 -3.50
N ARG A 205 20.49 9.91 -3.13
CA ARG A 205 20.22 11.30 -3.55
C ARG A 205 21.10 12.33 -2.82
N ALA A 206 21.36 12.13 -1.52
CA ALA A 206 22.30 12.97 -0.77
C ALA A 206 23.73 12.89 -1.33
N THR A 207 24.17 11.70 -1.77
CA THR A 207 25.47 11.52 -2.44
C THR A 207 25.52 12.28 -3.75
N ALA A 208 24.47 12.18 -4.57
CA ALA A 208 24.38 12.88 -5.85
C ALA A 208 24.49 14.40 -5.70
N GLU A 209 23.80 14.99 -4.71
CA GLU A 209 23.90 16.42 -4.42
C GLU A 209 25.30 16.85 -3.93
N LEU A 210 25.96 16.04 -3.08
CA LEU A 210 27.34 16.31 -2.66
C LEU A 210 28.30 16.37 -3.86
N ILE A 211 28.14 15.47 -4.83
CA ILE A 211 28.91 15.47 -6.09
C ILE A 211 28.57 16.71 -6.93
N GLU A 212 27.30 17.11 -7.01
CA GLU A 212 26.86 18.31 -7.74
C GLU A 212 27.37 19.62 -7.12
N MET A 213 27.61 19.65 -5.80
CA MET A 213 28.33 20.75 -5.13
C MET A 213 29.86 20.71 -5.34
N GLY A 214 30.37 19.74 -6.09
CA GLY A 214 31.79 19.60 -6.46
C GLY A 214 32.63 18.77 -5.50
N CYS A 215 32.03 17.98 -4.61
CA CYS A 215 32.78 17.06 -3.75
C CYS A 215 33.33 15.89 -4.58
N ASP A 216 34.65 15.73 -4.64
CA ASP A 216 35.30 14.67 -5.41
C ASP A 216 35.63 13.41 -4.58
N VAL A 217 35.57 13.54 -3.26
CA VAL A 217 35.69 12.44 -2.29
C VAL A 217 34.51 12.50 -1.33
N ILE A 218 33.81 11.37 -1.17
CA ILE A 218 32.70 11.23 -0.23
C ILE A 218 32.99 10.04 0.69
N GLY A 219 32.97 10.31 2.00
CA GLY A 219 33.00 9.29 3.05
C GLY A 219 31.63 9.13 3.72
N ASP A 220 31.45 8.06 4.48
CA ASP A 220 30.23 7.83 5.26
C ASP A 220 30.49 6.91 6.46
N THR A 221 29.46 6.68 7.28
CA THR A 221 29.44 5.61 8.30
C THR A 221 28.04 5.00 8.33
N LEU A 222 27.60 4.50 7.18
CA LEU A 222 26.34 3.83 6.94
C LEU A 222 26.55 2.32 6.82
N ASP A 223 25.50 1.54 7.02
CA ASP A 223 25.56 0.07 7.02
C ASP A 223 25.37 -0.55 5.61
N ASP A 224 25.25 0.28 4.56
CA ASP A 224 25.17 -0.13 3.16
C ASP A 224 26.23 0.54 2.27
N PHE A 225 26.38 0.07 1.03
CA PHE A 225 27.28 0.67 0.03
C PHE A 225 26.55 1.58 -0.97
N SER A 226 25.37 2.13 -0.64
CA SER A 226 24.62 2.98 -1.57
C SER A 226 25.32 4.30 -1.87
N ALA A 227 26.10 4.84 -0.92
CA ALA A 227 26.94 6.01 -1.15
C ALA A 227 27.99 5.71 -2.24
N GLY A 228 28.83 4.71 -2.00
CA GLY A 228 29.88 4.31 -2.95
C GLY A 228 29.33 3.89 -4.32
N ASN A 229 28.23 3.14 -4.38
CA ASN A 229 27.56 2.81 -5.65
C ASN A 229 27.15 4.07 -6.44
N THR A 230 26.68 5.12 -5.74
CA THR A 230 26.29 6.38 -6.40
C THR A 230 27.51 7.16 -6.89
N VAL A 231 28.60 7.22 -6.11
CA VAL A 231 29.86 7.84 -6.54
C VAL A 231 30.38 7.19 -7.82
N ILE A 232 30.38 5.84 -7.87
CA ILE A 232 30.79 5.06 -9.04
C ILE A 232 29.87 5.32 -10.24
N ALA A 233 28.55 5.32 -10.03
CA ALA A 233 27.57 5.58 -11.10
C ALA A 233 27.67 7.01 -11.68
N ARG A 234 28.18 7.98 -10.89
CA ARG A 234 28.49 9.35 -11.33
C ARG A 234 29.88 9.51 -11.94
N GLY A 235 30.63 8.42 -12.13
CA GLY A 235 31.96 8.42 -12.78
C GLY A 235 33.14 8.75 -11.86
N TYR A 236 32.91 8.85 -10.54
CA TYR A 236 33.95 9.13 -9.55
C TYR A 236 34.43 7.84 -8.85
N LYS A 237 35.54 7.94 -8.12
CA LYS A 237 36.11 6.83 -7.35
C LYS A 237 35.56 6.85 -5.92
N ALA A 238 34.96 5.74 -5.47
CA ALA A 238 34.33 5.65 -4.17
C ALA A 238 35.32 5.34 -3.04
N MET A 239 34.99 5.81 -1.83
CA MET A 239 35.51 5.23 -0.60
C MET A 239 34.59 4.09 -0.13
N GLY A 240 35.19 3.08 0.49
CA GLY A 240 34.50 2.01 1.20
C GLY A 240 34.22 2.42 2.65
N THR A 241 33.06 2.00 3.14
CA THR A 241 32.53 2.28 4.48
C THR A 241 32.61 1.06 5.39
N ASN A 242 31.99 1.07 6.57
CA ASN A 242 32.01 -0.03 7.53
C ASN A 242 31.36 -1.31 7.01
N GLY A 243 32.16 -2.21 6.43
CA GLY A 243 31.64 -3.47 5.92
C GLY A 243 32.69 -4.46 5.45
N PHE A 244 32.24 -5.41 4.64
CA PHE A 244 33.11 -6.23 3.81
C PHE A 244 33.94 -5.31 2.90
N PRO A 245 35.26 -5.53 2.70
CA PRO A 245 36.09 -4.63 1.91
C PRO A 245 35.53 -4.44 0.49
N GLN A 246 34.88 -3.30 0.22
CA GLN A 246 34.04 -3.14 -0.96
C GLN A 246 34.88 -3.11 -2.25
N ARG A 247 36.16 -2.75 -2.15
CA ARG A 247 37.16 -2.96 -3.21
C ARG A 247 37.25 -4.41 -3.72
N ASN A 248 37.00 -5.42 -2.89
CA ASN A 248 36.98 -6.82 -3.34
C ASN A 248 35.79 -7.13 -4.27
N VAL A 249 34.74 -6.31 -4.24
CA VAL A 249 33.52 -6.44 -5.07
C VAL A 249 33.60 -5.55 -6.31
N TYR A 250 33.98 -4.28 -6.12
CA TYR A 250 33.93 -3.25 -7.17
C TYR A 250 35.30 -2.91 -7.78
N GLY A 251 36.35 -3.61 -7.34
CA GLY A 251 37.71 -3.40 -7.83
C GLY A 251 38.18 -1.95 -7.68
N GLU A 252 38.79 -1.44 -8.73
CA GLU A 252 39.49 -0.15 -8.75
C GLU A 252 38.57 1.06 -8.86
N ASN A 253 37.25 0.84 -8.88
CA ASN A 253 36.27 1.88 -8.64
C ASN A 253 36.20 2.28 -7.15
N VAL A 254 36.84 1.50 -6.26
CA VAL A 254 36.98 1.79 -4.82
C VAL A 254 38.45 1.97 -4.45
N ILE A 255 38.82 3.19 -4.09
CA ILE A 255 40.21 3.62 -3.88
C ILE A 255 40.72 3.35 -2.46
N TYR A 256 39.82 3.26 -1.48
CA TYR A 256 40.12 2.98 -0.08
C TYR A 256 38.96 2.18 0.52
N SER A 257 39.24 1.21 1.37
CA SER A 257 38.20 0.52 2.16
C SER A 257 38.76 0.11 3.51
N TYR A 258 37.92 0.09 4.54
CA TYR A 258 38.26 -0.46 5.85
C TYR A 258 37.21 -1.47 6.31
N ALA A 259 37.63 -2.49 7.04
CA ALA A 259 36.77 -3.54 7.57
C ALA A 259 37.05 -3.80 9.06
N TYR A 260 35.98 -4.10 9.81
CA TYR A 260 36.06 -4.46 11.24
C TYR A 260 36.30 -5.96 11.40
N ASN A 261 37.50 -6.36 11.82
CA ASN A 261 37.85 -7.75 11.98
C ASN A 261 37.37 -8.31 13.34
N TRP A 262 36.07 -8.60 13.41
CA TRP A 262 35.40 -9.13 14.61
C TRP A 262 35.99 -10.44 15.14
N THR A 263 36.63 -11.24 14.27
CA THR A 263 37.38 -12.45 14.67
C THR A 263 38.41 -12.15 15.77
N LYS A 264 39.08 -10.99 15.72
CA LYS A 264 40.11 -10.60 16.70
C LYS A 264 39.55 -10.41 18.11
N ILE A 265 38.25 -10.10 18.21
CA ILE A 265 37.55 -9.87 19.48
C ILE A 265 36.80 -11.12 19.94
N PHE A 266 36.06 -11.78 19.05
CA PHE A 266 35.28 -12.97 19.39
C PHE A 266 36.18 -14.16 19.79
N LEU A 267 37.34 -14.35 19.12
CA LEU A 267 38.23 -15.48 19.38
C LEU A 267 38.77 -15.53 20.82
N PRO A 268 39.39 -14.47 21.38
CA PRO A 268 39.86 -14.49 22.77
C PRO A 268 38.70 -14.55 23.79
N ILE A 269 37.56 -13.92 23.49
CA ILE A 269 36.36 -13.97 24.34
C ILE A 269 35.84 -15.40 24.46
N LEU A 270 35.59 -16.07 23.34
CA LEU A 270 35.04 -17.42 23.33
C LEU A 270 36.04 -18.46 23.88
N LYS A 271 37.35 -18.31 23.64
CA LYS A 271 38.38 -19.12 24.31
C LYS A 271 38.31 -19.01 25.84
N ASN A 272 38.09 -17.81 26.38
CA ASN A 272 37.93 -17.60 27.82
C ASN A 272 36.63 -18.20 28.36
N ALA A 273 35.53 -18.08 27.60
CA ALA A 273 34.23 -18.68 27.97
C ALA A 273 34.28 -20.22 27.98
N MET A 274 34.92 -20.85 26.99
CA MET A 274 35.06 -22.31 26.90
C MET A 274 35.79 -22.93 28.11
N VAL A 275 36.74 -22.21 28.71
CA VAL A 275 37.42 -22.62 29.96
C VAL A 275 36.71 -22.12 31.22
N LYS A 276 35.48 -21.60 31.09
CA LYS A 276 34.65 -21.00 32.16
C LYS A 276 35.38 -19.91 32.94
N GLY A 277 36.23 -19.16 32.24
CA GLY A 277 36.91 -17.98 32.76
C GLY A 277 35.94 -16.85 33.06
N LYS A 278 36.30 -15.97 34.01
CA LYS A 278 35.50 -14.79 34.33
C LYS A 278 35.40 -13.86 33.11
N PRO A 279 34.22 -13.29 32.80
CA PRO A 279 34.06 -12.30 31.75
C PRO A 279 34.99 -11.08 31.96
N LYS A 280 35.52 -10.53 30.87
CA LYS A 280 36.38 -9.33 30.89
C LYS A 280 36.00 -8.42 29.74
N ASN A 281 35.85 -7.13 30.04
CA ASN A 281 35.61 -6.11 29.02
C ASN A 281 36.77 -6.07 28.01
N ASN A 282 36.41 -5.87 26.74
CA ASN A 282 37.35 -5.79 25.63
C ASN A 282 37.21 -4.44 24.90
N TYR A 283 38.33 -3.94 24.41
CA TYR A 283 38.41 -2.70 23.64
C TYR A 283 39.22 -2.97 22.35
N ALA A 284 38.65 -2.66 21.19
CA ALA A 284 39.32 -2.85 19.90
C ALA A 284 39.85 -1.54 19.32
N ASP A 285 41.03 -1.58 18.72
CA ASP A 285 41.68 -0.43 18.06
C ASP A 285 42.75 -0.93 17.07
N PHE A 286 43.49 -0.01 16.46
CA PHE A 286 44.78 -0.32 15.85
C PHE A 286 45.76 -0.91 16.88
N ASN A 287 46.51 -1.96 16.51
CA ASN A 287 47.48 -2.60 17.39
C ASN A 287 48.78 -2.94 16.65
N PHE A 288 49.92 -2.94 17.35
CA PHE A 288 51.18 -3.45 16.80
C PHE A 288 51.16 -4.97 16.61
N ASP A 289 50.44 -5.69 17.47
CA ASP A 289 50.20 -7.13 17.32
C ASP A 289 49.17 -7.39 16.19
N PRO A 290 49.55 -8.07 15.08
CA PRO A 290 48.62 -8.38 13.99
C PRO A 290 47.47 -9.32 14.40
N SER A 291 47.58 -10.03 15.53
CA SER A 291 46.51 -10.84 16.09
C SER A 291 45.44 -10.01 16.82
N LEU A 292 45.76 -8.77 17.22
CA LEU A 292 44.87 -7.86 17.96
C LEU A 292 44.48 -6.60 17.18
N ASN A 293 45.10 -6.33 16.02
CA ASN A 293 44.76 -5.20 15.17
C ASN A 293 43.35 -5.36 14.57
N PHE A 294 42.42 -4.50 14.95
CA PHE A 294 41.00 -4.66 14.64
C PHE A 294 40.56 -4.14 13.26
N TYR A 295 41.32 -3.21 12.67
CA TYR A 295 41.00 -2.60 11.37
C TYR A 295 41.87 -3.15 10.25
N ASP A 296 41.24 -3.80 9.27
CA ASP A 296 41.89 -4.18 8.02
C ASP A 296 41.61 -3.10 6.97
N ILE A 297 42.68 -2.52 6.39
CA ILE A 297 42.59 -1.41 5.41
C ILE A 297 43.13 -1.89 4.06
N SER A 298 42.44 -1.56 2.97
CA SER A 298 42.90 -1.81 1.60
C SER A 298 42.82 -0.54 0.73
N TYR A 299 43.70 -0.47 -0.28
CA TYR A 299 43.87 0.71 -1.14
C TYR A 299 43.95 0.30 -2.62
N GLY A 300 43.31 1.06 -3.50
CA GLY A 300 43.41 0.92 -4.96
C GLY A 300 44.85 0.88 -5.48
N PHE A 301 45.06 0.32 -6.67
CA PHE A 301 46.36 0.38 -7.33
C PHE A 301 46.73 1.83 -7.65
N GLU A 302 45.74 2.65 -8.02
CA GLU A 302 45.88 4.08 -8.36
C GLU A 302 46.36 4.93 -7.17
N VAL A 303 46.15 4.49 -5.94
CA VAL A 303 46.61 5.21 -4.74
C VAL A 303 48.13 5.21 -4.66
N SER A 304 48.73 6.41 -4.61
CA SER A 304 50.19 6.56 -4.60
C SER A 304 50.86 5.89 -3.39
N ASN A 305 52.12 5.48 -3.57
CA ASN A 305 52.92 4.94 -2.47
C ASN A 305 53.24 5.99 -1.40
N ASP A 306 53.28 7.28 -1.73
CA ASP A 306 53.42 8.36 -0.75
C ASP A 306 52.18 8.47 0.15
N THR A 307 50.98 8.44 -0.44
CA THR A 307 49.69 8.40 0.29
C THR A 307 49.65 7.20 1.25
N LYS A 308 49.99 6.01 0.75
CA LYS A 308 50.08 4.77 1.56
C LYS A 308 51.07 4.91 2.72
N THR A 309 52.25 5.49 2.48
CA THR A 309 53.28 5.73 3.51
C THR A 309 52.81 6.74 4.57
N LYS A 310 52.22 7.87 4.17
CA LYS A 310 51.68 8.88 5.10
C LYS A 310 50.59 8.31 6.01
N ILE A 311 49.72 7.47 5.48
CA ILE A 311 48.68 6.79 6.26
C ILE A 311 49.30 5.77 7.21
N ASN A 312 50.24 4.93 6.75
CA ASN A 312 50.94 3.97 7.62
C ASN A 312 51.72 4.66 8.75
N ASN A 313 52.33 5.82 8.50
CA ASN A 313 52.97 6.65 9.52
C ASN A 313 51.95 7.17 10.54
N THR A 314 50.78 7.62 10.07
CA THR A 314 49.69 8.09 10.94
C THR A 314 49.11 6.96 11.80
N ILE A 315 48.91 5.77 11.22
CA ILE A 315 48.50 4.56 11.95
C ILE A 315 49.56 4.18 13.01
N THR A 316 50.85 4.24 12.65
CA THR A 316 51.96 3.95 13.56
C THR A 316 51.98 4.93 14.74
N TYR A 317 51.73 6.22 14.48
CA TYR A 317 51.58 7.24 15.52
C TYR A 317 50.38 6.97 16.44
N LEU A 318 49.20 6.59 15.90
CA LEU A 318 48.04 6.23 16.71
C LEU A 318 48.28 4.96 17.56
N LYS A 319 49.05 4.00 17.06
CA LYS A 319 49.45 2.78 17.79
C LYS A 319 50.44 3.06 18.92
N SER A 320 51.38 3.99 18.76
CA SER A 320 52.36 4.34 19.79
C SER A 320 51.86 5.37 20.82
N THR A 321 50.82 6.14 20.48
CA THR A 321 50.33 7.24 21.31
C THR A 321 49.15 6.81 22.19
N PRO A 322 49.12 7.15 23.49
CA PRO A 322 47.96 6.89 24.36
C PRO A 322 46.66 7.52 23.83
N ARG A 323 45.57 6.72 23.79
CA ARG A 323 44.25 7.11 23.23
C ARG A 323 43.67 8.43 23.79
N ALA A 324 43.97 8.76 25.04
CA ALA A 324 43.49 9.99 25.68
C ALA A 324 44.06 11.28 25.06
N ILE A 325 45.23 11.20 24.41
CA ILE A 325 45.91 12.31 23.75
C ILE A 325 45.94 12.15 22.21
N HIS A 326 45.11 11.27 21.65
CA HIS A 326 44.89 11.20 20.20
C HIS A 326 44.34 12.53 19.66
N PRO A 327 44.68 12.96 18.42
CA PRO A 327 44.28 14.26 17.89
C PRO A 327 42.77 14.54 17.94
N THR A 328 41.96 13.50 17.73
CA THR A 328 40.49 13.55 17.83
C THR A 328 40.01 13.97 19.22
N ASN A 329 40.63 13.43 20.28
CA ASN A 329 40.24 13.66 21.68
C ASN A 329 40.90 14.89 22.30
N CYS A 330 42.04 15.34 21.78
CA CYS A 330 42.84 16.39 22.41
C CYS A 330 43.39 17.41 21.39
N ASN A 331 42.71 18.55 21.29
CA ASN A 331 43.14 19.73 20.53
C ASN A 331 42.37 20.98 21.00
N ASP A 332 42.77 22.16 20.52
CA ASP A 332 42.18 23.44 20.93
C ASP A 332 40.72 23.63 20.48
N MET A 333 40.32 23.05 19.34
CA MET A 333 38.93 23.09 18.89
C MET A 333 38.03 22.21 19.79
N MET A 334 38.52 21.05 20.20
CA MET A 334 37.84 20.16 21.15
C MET A 334 37.66 20.82 22.51
N LEU A 335 38.67 21.54 23.01
CA LEU A 335 38.54 22.34 24.23
C LEU A 335 37.46 23.43 24.10
N ALA A 336 37.43 24.16 22.98
CA ALA A 336 36.42 25.19 22.74
C ALA A 336 35.00 24.60 22.65
N TYR A 337 34.85 23.46 21.98
CA TYR A 337 33.59 22.72 21.88
C TYR A 337 33.11 22.22 23.26
N ALA A 338 33.99 21.56 24.02
CA ALA A 338 33.68 21.04 25.35
C ALA A 338 33.25 22.15 26.32
N LYS A 339 33.90 23.32 26.28
CA LYS A 339 33.48 24.51 27.05
C LYS A 339 32.11 25.05 26.63
N LYS A 340 31.81 25.07 25.33
CA LYS A 340 30.54 25.59 24.80
C LYS A 340 29.35 24.68 25.12
N TRP A 341 29.56 23.37 25.07
CA TRP A 341 28.50 22.35 25.17
C TRP A 341 28.53 21.51 26.45
N GLY A 342 29.38 21.86 27.42
CA GLY A 342 29.39 21.23 28.76
C GLY A 342 29.92 19.80 28.81
N LEU A 343 30.84 19.41 27.91
CA LEU A 343 31.45 18.08 27.96
C LEU A 343 32.49 18.00 29.09
N ASN A 344 32.45 16.93 29.89
CA ASN A 344 33.45 16.71 30.93
C ASN A 344 34.83 16.43 30.31
N MET A 345 35.84 17.15 30.79
CA MET A 345 37.23 17.01 30.38
C MET A 345 37.88 15.76 31.01
N SER A 346 38.92 15.23 30.36
CA SER A 346 39.73 14.15 30.90
C SER A 346 40.55 14.62 32.10
N THR A 347 40.52 13.86 33.20
CA THR A 347 41.34 14.11 34.40
C THR A 347 42.60 13.24 34.46
N THR A 348 42.80 12.35 33.49
CA THR A 348 43.79 11.25 33.56
C THR A 348 45.19 11.66 33.11
N TYR A 349 45.32 12.84 32.49
CA TYR A 349 46.57 13.45 32.07
C TYR A 349 46.47 14.96 32.37
N ASP A 350 47.58 15.61 32.70
CA ASP A 350 47.67 17.02 33.15
C ASP A 350 47.47 18.03 32.00
N SER A 351 46.47 17.76 31.17
CA SER A 351 46.22 18.34 29.86
C SER A 351 44.79 18.88 29.84
N THR A 352 44.64 20.16 30.14
CA THR A 352 43.35 20.87 30.19
C THR A 352 42.66 21.03 28.81
N LYS A 353 43.08 20.25 27.80
CA LYS A 353 42.64 20.31 26.39
C LYS A 353 42.01 19.00 25.87
N CYS A 354 42.03 17.90 26.64
CA CYS A 354 41.53 16.60 26.19
C CYS A 354 40.17 16.24 26.79
N VAL A 355 39.22 15.73 26.00
CA VAL A 355 37.96 15.16 26.51
C VAL A 355 38.13 13.69 26.94
N ALA A 356 37.30 13.23 27.88
CA ALA A 356 37.25 11.81 28.21
C ALA A 356 36.68 11.01 27.02
N GLY A 357 37.24 9.82 26.73
CA GLY A 357 36.85 9.02 25.56
C GLY A 357 35.39 8.55 25.56
N SER A 358 34.73 8.48 26.72
CA SER A 358 33.28 8.25 26.83
C SER A 358 32.45 9.41 26.29
N ASN A 359 32.98 10.63 26.33
CA ASN A 359 32.26 11.85 26.00
C ASN A 359 32.39 12.23 24.52
N PHE A 360 33.32 11.59 23.81
CA PHE A 360 33.47 11.73 22.36
C PHE A 360 32.17 11.41 21.61
N PHE A 361 31.38 10.44 22.09
CA PHE A 361 30.07 10.12 21.51
C PHE A 361 29.07 11.27 21.63
N PHE A 362 29.12 12.10 22.67
CA PHE A 362 28.15 13.20 22.84
C PHE A 362 28.41 14.40 21.91
N ILE A 363 29.33 14.29 20.95
CA ILE A 363 29.49 15.24 19.84
C ILE A 363 28.31 15.07 18.87
N ASN A 364 27.44 16.08 18.84
CA ASN A 364 26.20 16.11 18.05
C ASN A 364 25.92 17.51 17.44
N GLN A 365 26.96 18.33 17.27
CA GLN A 365 26.89 19.68 16.70
C GLN A 365 28.12 19.92 15.81
N PRO A 366 28.00 20.67 14.70
CA PRO A 366 29.12 20.97 13.81
C PRO A 366 30.21 21.81 14.47
N PHE A 367 31.46 21.58 14.08
CA PHE A 367 32.62 22.39 14.46
C PHE A 367 32.83 23.56 13.47
N PRO A 368 33.51 24.65 13.88
CA PRO A 368 33.83 25.76 12.98
C PRO A 368 34.65 25.33 11.76
N GLY A 369 34.09 25.52 10.56
CA GLY A 369 34.65 25.06 9.29
C GLY A 369 34.06 23.75 8.76
N MET A 370 32.92 23.30 9.30
CA MET A 370 32.04 22.30 8.67
C MET A 370 30.79 23.00 8.12
N THR A 371 30.36 22.61 6.92
CA THR A 371 29.08 23.01 6.34
C THR A 371 28.05 21.90 6.58
N TYR A 372 27.20 22.07 7.59
CA TYR A 372 26.10 21.15 7.85
C TYR A 372 24.91 21.50 6.96
N LEU A 373 24.46 20.55 6.14
CA LEU A 373 23.37 20.73 5.19
C LEU A 373 22.00 20.27 5.73
N GLY A 374 21.95 19.84 6.99
CA GLY A 374 20.72 19.39 7.65
C GLY A 374 20.44 17.90 7.51
N TYR A 375 19.19 17.54 7.81
CA TYR A 375 18.68 16.19 7.62
C TYR A 375 18.20 16.01 6.18
N TYR A 376 18.72 15.01 5.47
CA TYR A 376 18.30 14.72 4.12
C TYR A 376 16.89 14.11 4.12
N ASN A 377 15.92 14.78 3.49
CA ASN A 377 14.54 14.32 3.39
C ASN A 377 14.08 14.33 1.94
N ILE A 378 13.56 13.20 1.47
CA ILE A 378 12.99 13.08 0.14
C ILE A 378 11.58 13.70 0.18
N THR A 379 11.35 14.71 -0.65
CA THR A 379 10.03 15.32 -0.83
C THR A 379 9.10 14.35 -1.53
N ASN A 380 7.97 14.01 -0.91
CA ASN A 380 6.95 13.19 -1.54
C ASN A 380 6.25 13.97 -2.67
N THR A 381 5.93 13.30 -3.78
CA THR A 381 5.29 13.91 -4.96
C THR A 381 3.82 13.50 -5.09
N GLU A 382 2.94 14.48 -5.30
CA GLU A 382 1.49 14.25 -5.46
C GLU A 382 1.17 13.71 -6.85
N VAL A 383 0.71 12.46 -6.94
CA VAL A 383 0.18 11.86 -8.16
C VAL A 383 -1.28 12.25 -8.33
N LYS A 384 -1.52 13.27 -9.16
CA LYS A 384 -2.85 13.82 -9.42
C LYS A 384 -3.64 12.94 -10.39
N PHE A 385 -4.97 12.95 -10.24
CA PHE A 385 -5.87 12.31 -11.20
C PHE A 385 -5.73 12.97 -12.59
N PRO A 386 -5.76 12.22 -13.71
CA PRO A 386 -5.51 12.78 -15.03
C PRO A 386 -6.48 13.91 -15.43
N SER A 387 -5.94 15.12 -15.62
CA SER A 387 -6.71 16.33 -15.93
C SER A 387 -7.55 16.22 -17.20
N SER A 388 -7.10 15.42 -18.17
CA SER A 388 -7.84 15.10 -19.40
C SER A 388 -9.15 14.38 -19.12
N ILE A 389 -9.12 13.35 -18.26
CA ILE A 389 -10.29 12.56 -17.86
C ILE A 389 -11.23 13.41 -16.99
N GLN A 390 -10.69 14.19 -16.06
CA GLN A 390 -11.46 15.14 -15.25
C GLN A 390 -12.23 16.14 -16.11
N THR A 391 -11.55 16.72 -17.11
CA THR A 391 -12.15 17.69 -18.04
C THR A 391 -13.23 17.04 -18.90
N GLY A 392 -12.96 15.85 -19.46
CA GLY A 392 -13.91 15.10 -20.28
C GLY A 392 -15.21 14.76 -19.56
N ILE A 393 -15.12 14.17 -18.34
CA ILE A 393 -16.30 13.82 -17.54
C ILE A 393 -17.09 15.08 -17.15
N SER A 394 -16.41 16.17 -16.82
CA SER A 394 -17.05 17.44 -16.45
C SER A 394 -17.82 18.07 -17.62
N ILE A 395 -17.25 18.07 -18.83
CA ILE A 395 -17.91 18.58 -20.04
C ILE A 395 -19.17 17.77 -20.37
N VAL A 396 -19.07 16.43 -20.36
CA VAL A 396 -20.22 15.54 -20.62
C VAL A 396 -21.33 15.78 -19.60
N SER A 397 -20.98 15.89 -18.31
CA SER A 397 -21.93 16.22 -17.24
C SER A 397 -22.61 17.57 -17.47
N GLY A 398 -21.86 18.61 -17.88
CA GLY A 398 -22.40 19.93 -18.19
C GLY A 398 -23.39 19.94 -19.36
N ILE A 399 -23.10 19.20 -20.43
CA ILE A 399 -24.00 19.05 -21.58
C ILE A 399 -25.31 18.36 -21.15
N LEU A 400 -25.23 17.31 -20.33
CA LEU A 400 -26.41 16.60 -19.82
C LEU A 400 -27.24 17.45 -18.84
N ILE A 401 -26.60 18.30 -18.04
CA ILE A 401 -27.29 19.31 -17.21
C ILE A 401 -28.08 20.28 -18.10
N ALA A 402 -27.48 20.82 -19.16
CA ALA A 402 -28.17 21.70 -20.10
C ALA A 402 -29.36 21.01 -20.79
N LEU A 403 -29.20 19.74 -21.18
CA LEU A 403 -30.28 18.91 -21.74
C LEU A 403 -31.42 18.71 -20.74
N VAL A 404 -31.13 18.40 -19.47
CA VAL A 404 -32.17 18.24 -18.42
C VAL A 404 -32.90 19.54 -18.14
N LEU A 405 -32.21 20.70 -18.15
CA LEU A 405 -32.86 22.01 -18.02
C LEU A 405 -33.80 22.30 -19.22
N PHE A 406 -33.37 21.98 -20.45
CA PHE A 406 -34.21 22.10 -21.64
C PHE A 406 -35.46 21.20 -21.54
N ILE A 407 -35.30 19.95 -21.12
CA ILE A 407 -36.41 19.01 -20.88
C ILE A 407 -37.36 19.55 -19.79
N MET A 408 -36.84 20.15 -18.72
CA MET A 408 -37.64 20.75 -17.65
C MET A 408 -38.50 21.94 -18.13
N VAL A 409 -37.94 22.80 -18.99
CA VAL A 409 -38.70 23.87 -19.68
C VAL A 409 -39.78 23.27 -20.59
N GLY A 410 -39.47 22.18 -21.30
CA GLY A 410 -40.44 21.43 -22.10
C GLY A 410 -41.61 20.89 -21.27
N VAL A 411 -41.34 20.25 -20.13
CA VAL A 411 -42.36 19.73 -19.20
C VAL A 411 -43.25 20.86 -18.68
N TYR A 412 -42.67 22.01 -18.34
CA TYR A 412 -43.43 23.18 -17.89
C TYR A 412 -44.32 23.75 -18.99
N LYS A 413 -43.78 23.96 -20.21
CA LYS A 413 -44.49 24.53 -21.35
C LYS A 413 -45.67 23.64 -21.78
N TYR A 414 -45.44 22.33 -21.91
CA TYR A 414 -46.44 21.37 -22.41
C TYR A 414 -47.26 20.69 -21.30
N ARG A 415 -47.21 21.21 -20.06
CA ARG A 415 -47.91 20.65 -18.87
C ARG A 415 -49.42 20.44 -19.02
N ALA A 416 -50.06 21.13 -19.96
CA ALA A 416 -51.49 21.04 -20.24
C ALA A 416 -51.85 19.90 -21.21
N SER A 417 -50.90 19.40 -22.01
CA SER A 417 -51.11 18.28 -22.95
C SER A 417 -51.50 16.99 -22.22
N SER A 418 -52.35 16.15 -22.82
CA SER A 418 -52.85 14.93 -22.18
C SER A 418 -51.71 14.02 -21.69
N SER A 419 -50.69 13.80 -22.53
CA SER A 419 -49.53 12.92 -22.29
C SER A 419 -48.66 13.33 -21.08
N ILE A 420 -48.55 14.63 -20.80
CA ILE A 420 -47.74 15.17 -19.68
C ILE A 420 -48.63 15.41 -18.44
N ARG A 421 -49.90 15.78 -18.63
CA ARG A 421 -50.87 16.00 -17.57
C ARG A 421 -51.21 14.71 -16.81
N SER A 422 -51.47 13.61 -17.51
CA SER A 422 -51.74 12.29 -16.90
C SER A 422 -50.57 11.83 -16.03
N ALA A 423 -49.35 12.03 -16.53
CA ALA A 423 -48.09 11.72 -15.88
C ALA A 423 -47.78 12.57 -14.63
N SER A 424 -48.64 13.52 -14.25
CA SER A 424 -48.48 14.43 -13.10
C SER A 424 -47.17 15.24 -13.15
N PRO A 425 -47.16 16.44 -13.77
CA PRO A 425 -45.95 17.21 -14.09
C PRO A 425 -44.97 17.45 -12.93
N ILE A 426 -45.48 17.53 -11.69
CA ILE A 426 -44.65 17.75 -10.49
C ILE A 426 -43.71 16.56 -10.22
N PHE A 427 -44.15 15.31 -10.44
CA PHE A 427 -43.27 14.14 -10.30
C PHE A 427 -42.20 14.10 -11.38
N LEU A 428 -42.53 14.52 -12.60
CA LEU A 428 -41.56 14.65 -13.68
C LEU A 428 -40.49 15.71 -13.35
N ILE A 429 -40.86 16.82 -12.72
CA ILE A 429 -39.91 17.84 -12.24
C ILE A 429 -39.01 17.27 -11.14
N PHE A 430 -39.53 16.49 -10.18
CA PHE A 430 -38.69 15.84 -9.16
C PHE A 430 -37.66 14.87 -9.76
N ILE A 431 -38.04 14.07 -10.77
CA ILE A 431 -37.12 13.15 -11.46
C ILE A 431 -35.98 13.95 -12.14
N LEU A 432 -36.32 15.04 -12.84
CA LEU A 432 -35.33 15.91 -13.50
C LEU A 432 -34.45 16.64 -12.49
N PHE A 433 -35.00 17.08 -11.36
CA PHE A 433 -34.23 17.70 -10.27
C PHE A 433 -33.24 16.71 -9.64
N GLY A 434 -33.66 15.46 -9.40
CA GLY A 434 -32.76 14.38 -8.97
C GLY A 434 -31.61 14.15 -9.97
N ALA A 435 -31.91 14.14 -11.27
CA ALA A 435 -30.89 14.01 -12.32
C ALA A 435 -29.89 15.17 -12.33
N LEU A 436 -30.33 16.43 -12.14
CA LEU A 436 -29.44 17.59 -12.00
C LEU A 436 -28.46 17.43 -10.83
N ILE A 437 -28.95 16.97 -9.67
CA ILE A 437 -28.10 16.76 -8.50
C ILE A 437 -27.09 15.63 -8.75
N VAL A 438 -27.47 14.52 -9.39
CA VAL A 438 -26.53 13.43 -9.72
C VAL A 438 -25.41 13.94 -10.65
N TYR A 439 -25.73 14.66 -11.73
CA TYR A 439 -24.71 15.20 -12.63
C TYR A 439 -23.80 16.23 -11.94
N GLY A 440 -24.33 17.09 -11.07
CA GLY A 440 -23.51 17.97 -10.23
C GLY A 440 -22.63 17.20 -9.24
N GLY A 441 -23.12 16.10 -8.68
CA GLY A 441 -22.38 15.19 -7.83
C GLY A 441 -21.22 14.50 -8.55
N ILE A 442 -21.38 14.13 -9.82
CA ILE A 442 -20.34 13.52 -10.65
C ILE A 442 -19.22 14.53 -10.95
N ILE A 443 -19.54 15.80 -11.21
CA ILE A 443 -18.53 16.87 -11.35
C ILE A 443 -17.71 17.01 -10.06
N LEU A 444 -18.37 16.99 -8.89
CA LEU A 444 -17.68 16.99 -7.59
C LEU A 444 -16.87 15.70 -7.34
N TRP A 445 -17.27 14.57 -7.93
CA TRP A 445 -16.60 13.27 -7.81
C TRP A 445 -15.24 13.21 -8.50
N VAL A 446 -15.06 13.98 -9.58
CA VAL A 446 -13.77 14.07 -10.31
C VAL A 446 -13.01 15.38 -10.04
N SER A 447 -13.62 16.32 -9.31
CA SER A 447 -12.96 17.55 -8.84
C SER A 447 -11.76 17.27 -7.92
N SER A 448 -10.87 18.25 -7.76
CA SER A 448 -9.80 18.23 -6.75
C SER A 448 -10.35 17.94 -5.35
N LEU A 449 -9.59 17.19 -4.56
CA LEU A 449 -9.98 16.80 -3.21
C LEU A 449 -9.74 17.90 -2.18
N ASN A 450 -10.63 17.90 -1.19
CA ASN A 450 -10.58 18.59 0.09
C ASN A 450 -11.74 18.10 0.97
N ASP A 451 -11.66 18.27 2.30
CA ASP A 451 -12.63 17.71 3.27
C ASP A 451 -14.11 17.97 2.92
N ARG A 452 -14.39 19.17 2.39
CA ARG A 452 -15.72 19.59 1.96
C ARG A 452 -16.19 18.83 0.72
N VAL A 453 -15.29 18.59 -0.25
CA VAL A 453 -15.60 17.79 -1.45
C VAL A 453 -15.77 16.32 -1.08
N CYS A 454 -14.97 15.76 -0.16
CA CYS A 454 -15.15 14.38 0.30
C CYS A 454 -16.58 14.12 0.83
N ASN A 455 -17.11 15.04 1.63
CA ASN A 455 -18.50 14.97 2.08
C ASN A 455 -19.50 15.27 0.94
N GLY A 456 -19.30 16.36 0.19
CA GLY A 456 -20.20 16.79 -0.88
C GLY A 456 -20.42 15.74 -1.97
N ARG A 457 -19.39 14.95 -2.30
CA ARG A 457 -19.46 13.81 -3.23
C ARG A 457 -20.56 12.82 -2.87
N LEU A 458 -20.56 12.30 -1.64
CA LEU A 458 -21.55 11.33 -1.19
C LEU A 458 -22.94 11.96 -1.04
N TRP A 459 -23.01 13.16 -0.47
CA TRP A 459 -24.28 13.89 -0.29
C TRP A 459 -25.01 14.14 -1.62
N MET A 460 -24.33 14.66 -2.64
CA MET A 460 -24.96 14.99 -3.91
C MET A 460 -25.42 13.75 -4.66
N VAL A 461 -24.56 12.73 -4.78
CA VAL A 461 -24.91 11.49 -5.49
C VAL A 461 -26.08 10.77 -4.80
N THR A 462 -26.07 10.65 -3.47
CA THR A 462 -27.14 9.95 -2.74
C THR A 462 -28.46 10.72 -2.73
N LEU A 463 -28.47 12.04 -2.50
CA LEU A 463 -29.70 12.85 -2.57
C LEU A 463 -30.32 12.84 -3.97
N GLY A 464 -29.48 12.92 -5.01
CA GLY A 464 -29.91 12.86 -6.40
C GLY A 464 -30.58 11.52 -6.74
N PHE A 465 -29.94 10.40 -6.42
CA PHE A 465 -30.53 9.07 -6.62
C PHE A 465 -31.75 8.80 -5.73
N SER A 466 -31.79 9.28 -4.49
CA SER A 466 -32.96 9.15 -3.60
C SER A 466 -34.17 9.90 -4.16
N THR A 467 -33.97 11.10 -4.68
CA THR A 467 -35.03 11.89 -5.33
C THR A 467 -35.51 11.21 -6.62
N LEU A 468 -34.59 10.74 -7.46
CA LEU A 468 -34.89 10.09 -8.74
C LEU A 468 -35.62 8.75 -8.55
N ILE A 469 -35.05 7.82 -7.77
CA ILE A 469 -35.63 6.49 -7.58
C ILE A 469 -36.87 6.57 -6.67
N GLY A 470 -36.84 7.34 -5.59
CA GLY A 470 -37.97 7.49 -4.67
C GLY A 470 -39.23 8.03 -5.34
N SER A 471 -39.10 9.02 -6.22
CA SER A 471 -40.23 9.55 -6.99
C SER A 471 -40.80 8.55 -8.01
N LEU A 472 -39.96 7.69 -8.61
CA LEU A 472 -40.40 6.58 -9.45
C LEU A 472 -41.16 5.51 -8.65
N VAL A 473 -40.59 5.06 -7.53
CA VAL A 473 -41.18 3.99 -6.70
C VAL A 473 -42.53 4.41 -6.12
N VAL A 474 -42.65 5.61 -5.53
CA VAL A 474 -43.93 6.09 -4.97
C VAL A 474 -45.00 6.25 -6.06
N LYS A 475 -44.61 6.72 -7.26
CA LYS A 475 -45.55 6.85 -8.38
C LYS A 475 -46.03 5.48 -8.88
N ASN A 476 -45.14 4.49 -8.93
CA ASN A 476 -45.49 3.13 -9.31
C ASN A 476 -46.38 2.46 -8.23
N PHE A 477 -46.07 2.66 -6.95
CA PHE A 477 -46.83 2.14 -5.82
C PHE A 477 -48.29 2.63 -5.81
N ARG A 478 -48.55 3.90 -6.17
CA ARG A 478 -49.91 4.41 -6.40
C ARG A 478 -50.65 3.63 -7.48
N ILE A 479 -49.99 3.28 -8.59
CA ILE A 479 -50.61 2.54 -9.68
C ILE A 479 -51.02 1.15 -9.17
N TRP A 480 -50.13 0.45 -8.45
CA TRP A 480 -50.47 -0.83 -7.81
C TRP A 480 -51.67 -0.72 -6.88
N LEU A 481 -51.71 0.26 -5.96
CA LEU A 481 -52.86 0.47 -5.05
C LEU A 481 -54.22 0.72 -5.74
N ILE A 482 -54.23 1.17 -7.00
CA ILE A 482 -55.47 1.36 -7.78
C ILE A 482 -55.96 0.03 -8.36
N PHE A 483 -55.05 -0.84 -8.79
CA PHE A 483 -55.37 -2.11 -9.47
C PHE A 483 -55.46 -3.32 -8.52
N ASP A 484 -54.88 -3.25 -7.32
CA ASP A 484 -54.96 -4.31 -6.29
C ASP A 484 -56.28 -4.28 -5.47
N ASN A 485 -57.24 -3.42 -5.84
CA ASN A 485 -58.52 -3.29 -5.14
C ASN A 485 -59.56 -4.31 -5.67
N PRO A 486 -59.95 -5.34 -4.87
CA PRO A 486 -60.83 -6.42 -5.33
C PRO A 486 -62.26 -5.97 -5.67
N GLU A 487 -62.70 -4.80 -5.20
CA GLU A 487 -64.05 -4.29 -5.49
C GLU A 487 -64.11 -3.38 -6.73
N LEU A 488 -62.98 -3.04 -7.37
CA LEU A 488 -62.87 -2.09 -8.49
C LEU A 488 -63.57 -0.73 -8.25
N LYS A 489 -63.80 -0.34 -6.99
CA LYS A 489 -64.34 0.97 -6.62
C LYS A 489 -63.38 2.07 -7.07
N THR A 490 -63.92 3.13 -7.66
CA THR A 490 -63.14 4.23 -8.25
C THR A 490 -62.47 5.11 -7.18
N VAL A 491 -61.31 4.68 -6.68
CA VAL A 491 -60.54 5.42 -5.67
C VAL A 491 -59.84 6.63 -6.31
N LYS A 492 -60.32 7.84 -6.01
CA LYS A 492 -59.67 9.10 -6.44
C LYS A 492 -58.48 9.45 -5.55
N ILE A 493 -57.33 8.79 -5.76
CA ILE A 493 -56.07 9.16 -5.10
C ILE A 493 -55.56 10.49 -5.67
N THR A 494 -55.35 11.48 -4.80
CA THR A 494 -54.85 12.82 -5.16
C THR A 494 -53.33 12.91 -5.01
N ASN A 495 -52.67 13.76 -5.80
CA ASN A 495 -51.21 13.89 -5.76
C ASN A 495 -50.68 14.38 -4.40
N TYR A 496 -51.48 15.14 -3.64
CA TYR A 496 -51.16 15.57 -2.28
C TYR A 496 -50.96 14.40 -1.29
N GLN A 497 -51.61 13.26 -1.52
CA GLN A 497 -51.46 12.07 -0.69
C GLN A 497 -50.13 11.31 -0.97
N LEU A 498 -49.45 11.60 -2.09
CA LEU A 498 -48.19 10.96 -2.46
C LEU A 498 -46.95 11.74 -2.00
N TYR A 499 -47.02 13.08 -1.87
CA TYR A 499 -45.87 13.88 -1.48
C TYR A 499 -45.22 13.47 -0.14
N PRO A 500 -46.00 13.09 0.92
CA PRO A 500 -45.41 12.62 2.18
C PRO A 500 -44.53 11.36 2.01
N TRP A 501 -44.85 10.47 1.07
CA TRP A 501 -44.08 9.25 0.83
C TRP A 501 -42.73 9.53 0.16
N VAL A 502 -42.69 10.45 -0.81
CA VAL A 502 -41.43 10.89 -1.44
C VAL A 502 -40.58 11.66 -0.43
N ALA A 503 -41.20 12.54 0.37
CA ALA A 503 -40.53 13.26 1.44
C ALA A 503 -39.96 12.32 2.51
N CYS A 504 -40.69 11.25 2.89
CA CYS A 504 -40.21 10.23 3.82
C CYS A 504 -38.94 9.54 3.31
N CYS A 505 -38.91 9.13 2.04
CA CYS A 505 -37.71 8.55 1.42
C CYS A 505 -36.52 9.52 1.48
N LEU A 506 -36.73 10.79 1.15
CA LEU A 506 -35.69 11.82 1.20
C LEU A 506 -35.18 12.06 2.63
N VAL A 507 -36.09 12.14 3.61
CA VAL A 507 -35.75 12.37 5.04
C VAL A 507 -34.91 11.21 5.59
N ILE A 508 -35.26 9.95 5.28
CA ILE A 508 -34.45 8.79 5.67
C ILE A 508 -33.02 8.91 5.11
N ASN A 509 -32.87 9.29 3.84
CA ASN A 509 -31.56 9.47 3.24
C ASN A 509 -30.76 10.63 3.88
N ILE A 510 -31.40 11.78 4.14
CA ILE A 510 -30.79 12.93 4.83
C ILE A 510 -30.32 12.55 6.23
N VAL A 511 -31.12 11.80 7.00
CA VAL A 511 -30.74 11.33 8.35
C VAL A 511 -29.53 10.40 8.28
N LEU A 512 -29.53 9.40 7.39
CA LEU A 512 -28.40 8.49 7.22
C LEU A 512 -27.12 9.22 6.78
N MET A 513 -27.22 10.17 5.86
CA MET A 513 -26.08 11.00 5.42
C MET A 513 -25.58 11.94 6.53
N SER A 514 -26.46 12.45 7.38
CA SER A 514 -26.09 13.26 8.55
C SER A 514 -25.30 12.42 9.56
N ILE A 515 -25.74 11.18 9.82
CA ILE A 515 -25.03 10.23 10.68
C ILE A 515 -23.66 9.89 10.08
N LEU A 516 -23.56 9.70 8.75
CA LEU A 516 -22.30 9.41 8.07
C LEU A 516 -21.29 10.55 8.23
N THR A 517 -21.70 11.80 8.00
CA THR A 517 -20.82 12.97 8.16
C THR A 517 -20.45 13.21 9.63
N SER A 518 -21.34 12.95 10.60
CA SER A 518 -21.04 13.18 12.03
C SER A 518 -20.20 12.08 12.68
N VAL A 519 -20.40 10.81 12.31
CA VAL A 519 -19.75 9.65 12.94
C VAL A 519 -18.56 9.13 12.12
N GLY A 520 -18.58 9.31 10.80
CA GLY A 520 -17.65 8.65 9.88
C GLY A 520 -16.26 9.26 9.76
N ASP A 521 -16.02 10.47 10.29
CA ASP A 521 -14.75 11.23 10.16
C ASP A 521 -14.25 11.25 8.70
N LEU A 522 -15.12 11.66 7.78
CA LEU A 522 -14.85 11.64 6.34
C LEU A 522 -14.03 12.86 5.94
N ARG A 523 -12.73 12.66 5.75
CA ARG A 523 -11.74 13.69 5.42
C ARG A 523 -10.79 13.27 4.30
N GLU A 524 -10.07 14.23 3.75
CA GLU A 524 -8.96 13.92 2.85
C GLU A 524 -7.74 13.41 3.62
N ILE A 525 -7.03 12.45 3.04
CA ILE A 525 -5.71 12.02 3.49
C ILE A 525 -4.78 11.83 2.30
N ASP A 526 -3.50 12.09 2.52
CA ASP A 526 -2.43 11.67 1.61
C ASP A 526 -2.17 10.17 1.84
N ALA A 527 -2.32 9.36 0.79
CA ALA A 527 -2.14 7.92 0.85
C ALA A 527 -0.99 7.45 -0.05
N THR A 528 -0.06 6.71 0.55
CA THR A 528 1.17 6.17 -0.06
C THR A 528 1.07 4.66 -0.25
N GLY A 529 1.73 4.11 -1.28
CA GLY A 529 1.82 2.65 -1.47
C GLY A 529 0.51 1.97 -1.90
N ILE A 530 -0.37 2.72 -2.56
CA ILE A 530 -1.61 2.23 -3.19
C ILE A 530 -1.36 2.11 -4.71
N ASP A 531 -2.00 1.18 -5.43
CA ASP A 531 -2.07 1.15 -6.91
C ASP A 531 -0.77 1.35 -7.70
N SER A 532 0.29 0.63 -7.35
CA SER A 532 1.61 0.74 -8.00
C SER A 532 2.26 2.14 -7.89
N LEU A 533 1.80 3.01 -6.98
CA LEU A 533 2.49 4.27 -6.66
C LEU A 533 3.93 3.98 -6.22
N GLY A 534 4.85 4.85 -6.64
CA GLY A 534 6.22 4.87 -6.17
C GLY A 534 6.31 5.07 -4.64
N LYS A 535 7.42 4.62 -4.06
CA LYS A 535 7.71 4.71 -2.61
C LYS A 535 7.64 6.14 -2.03
N TYR A 536 7.83 7.15 -2.87
CA TYR A 536 7.80 8.57 -2.54
C TYR A 536 6.63 9.31 -3.21
N GLU A 537 5.66 8.57 -3.73
CA GLU A 537 4.45 9.11 -4.34
C GLU A 537 3.26 8.96 -3.40
N PHE A 538 2.36 9.94 -3.43
CA PHE A 538 1.10 9.89 -2.72
C PHE A 538 -0.05 10.35 -3.61
N MET A 539 -1.23 9.79 -3.34
CA MET A 539 -2.49 10.24 -3.93
C MET A 539 -3.42 10.67 -2.79
N ARG A 540 -4.10 11.81 -2.96
CA ARG A 540 -5.17 12.19 -2.05
C ARG A 540 -6.38 11.28 -2.24
N ILE A 541 -6.93 10.78 -1.14
CA ILE A 541 -8.17 10.00 -1.13
C ILE A 541 -9.07 10.44 0.03
N CYS A 542 -10.38 10.24 -0.12
CA CYS A 542 -11.30 10.36 1.00
C CYS A 542 -11.25 9.07 1.84
N LYS A 543 -10.94 9.18 3.13
CA LYS A 543 -10.99 8.05 4.07
C LYS A 543 -12.08 8.29 5.11
N MET A 544 -12.72 7.21 5.53
CA MET A 544 -13.66 7.17 6.66
C MET A 544 -13.18 6.15 7.69
N ASN A 545 -13.65 6.30 8.93
CA ASN A 545 -13.42 5.31 9.99
C ASN A 545 -14.36 4.08 9.83
N HIS A 546 -14.16 3.06 10.65
CA HIS A 546 -14.96 1.83 10.59
C HIS A 546 -16.46 2.06 10.83
N ALA A 547 -16.84 3.00 11.70
CA ALA A 547 -18.24 3.34 11.93
C ALA A 547 -18.89 4.02 10.71
N GLY A 548 -18.15 4.90 10.03
CA GLY A 548 -18.55 5.48 8.75
C GLY A 548 -18.77 4.42 7.68
N ALA A 549 -17.91 3.41 7.59
CA ALA A 549 -18.10 2.28 6.67
C ALA A 549 -19.39 1.51 6.98
N SER A 550 -19.70 1.23 8.26
CA SER A 550 -20.98 0.61 8.66
C SER A 550 -22.21 1.44 8.27
N VAL A 551 -22.14 2.77 8.39
CA VAL A 551 -23.22 3.67 7.96
C VAL A 551 -23.33 3.71 6.43
N LEU A 552 -22.22 3.68 5.69
CA LEU A 552 -22.22 3.58 4.24
C LEU A 552 -22.89 2.29 3.74
N TYR A 553 -22.61 1.13 4.37
CA TYR A 553 -23.31 -0.12 4.06
C TYR A 553 -24.81 -0.03 4.38
N SER A 554 -25.20 0.69 5.44
CA SER A 554 -26.61 0.93 5.78
C SER A 554 -27.32 1.79 4.73
N ILE A 555 -26.64 2.80 4.18
CA ILE A 555 -27.13 3.62 3.05
C ILE A 555 -27.29 2.76 1.79
N LEU A 556 -26.31 1.91 1.48
CA LEU A 556 -26.37 1.00 0.34
C LEU A 556 -27.53 0.00 0.46
N ALA A 557 -27.74 -0.57 1.66
CA ALA A 557 -28.87 -1.46 1.95
C ALA A 557 -30.22 -0.76 1.80
N TYR A 558 -30.34 0.51 2.25
CA TYR A 558 -31.53 1.34 2.03
C TYR A 558 -31.84 1.53 0.53
N PHE A 559 -30.83 1.87 -0.29
CA PHE A 559 -31.02 2.00 -1.74
C PHE A 559 -31.37 0.67 -2.41
N GLY A 560 -30.77 -0.45 -1.97
CA GLY A 560 -31.12 -1.79 -2.41
C GLY A 560 -32.58 -2.14 -2.12
N ALA A 561 -33.06 -1.89 -0.90
CA ALA A 561 -34.44 -2.13 -0.51
C ALA A 561 -35.44 -1.24 -1.29
N LEU A 562 -35.10 0.03 -1.51
CA LEU A 562 -35.90 0.96 -2.33
C LEU A 562 -36.04 0.46 -3.77
N LEU A 563 -34.93 0.02 -4.37
CA LEU A 563 -34.88 -0.52 -5.73
C LEU A 563 -35.65 -1.84 -5.85
N LEU A 564 -35.44 -2.80 -4.93
CA LEU A 564 -36.16 -4.08 -4.89
C LEU A 564 -37.67 -3.87 -4.76
N THR A 565 -38.10 -2.94 -3.91
CA THR A 565 -39.52 -2.55 -3.79
C THR A 565 -40.05 -2.01 -5.13
N GLY A 566 -39.29 -1.14 -5.80
CA GLY A 566 -39.62 -0.62 -7.13
C GLY A 566 -39.76 -1.70 -8.20
N VAL A 567 -38.85 -2.67 -8.22
CA VAL A 567 -38.85 -3.82 -9.13
C VAL A 567 -40.06 -4.73 -8.86
N PHE A 568 -40.33 -5.06 -7.60
CA PHE A 568 -41.48 -5.88 -7.21
C PHE A 568 -42.82 -5.24 -7.62
N VAL A 569 -42.99 -3.94 -7.33
CA VAL A 569 -44.18 -3.16 -7.72
C VAL A 569 -44.31 -3.10 -9.25
N SER A 570 -43.21 -2.89 -9.98
CA SER A 570 -43.20 -2.94 -11.46
C SER A 570 -43.66 -4.28 -12.01
N TRP A 571 -43.16 -5.37 -11.41
CA TRP A 571 -43.49 -6.74 -11.82
C TRP A 571 -44.97 -7.07 -11.58
N LYS A 572 -45.58 -6.57 -10.49
CA LYS A 572 -47.02 -6.71 -10.25
C LYS A 572 -47.88 -5.95 -11.26
N ILE A 573 -47.49 -4.73 -11.62
CA ILE A 573 -48.27 -3.86 -12.53
C ILE A 573 -48.21 -4.32 -14.00
N ARG A 574 -47.23 -5.16 -14.38
CA ARG A 574 -47.02 -5.60 -15.78
C ARG A 574 -48.22 -6.27 -16.46
N ILE A 575 -49.19 -6.75 -15.68
CA ILE A 575 -50.40 -7.44 -16.19
C ILE A 575 -51.51 -6.45 -16.61
N VAL A 576 -51.35 -5.16 -16.31
CA VAL A 576 -52.36 -4.11 -16.53
C VAL A 576 -52.11 -3.37 -17.86
N ASP A 577 -52.55 -3.98 -18.95
CA ASP A 577 -52.38 -3.46 -20.32
C ASP A 577 -53.48 -2.47 -20.73
N ILE A 578 -53.48 -1.31 -20.08
CA ILE A 578 -54.35 -0.17 -20.42
C ILE A 578 -53.49 0.93 -21.05
N GLU A 579 -53.83 1.38 -22.27
CA GLU A 579 -53.04 2.41 -22.98
C GLU A 579 -52.89 3.74 -22.20
N GLU A 580 -53.88 4.07 -21.38
CA GLU A 580 -53.89 5.22 -20.47
C GLU A 580 -52.76 5.15 -19.42
N PHE A 581 -52.23 3.95 -19.15
CA PHE A 581 -51.18 3.66 -18.15
C PHE A 581 -49.89 3.09 -18.75
N ASN A 582 -49.66 3.17 -20.06
CA ASN A 582 -48.41 2.73 -20.73
C ASN A 582 -47.13 3.45 -20.21
N GLU A 583 -47.27 4.43 -19.31
CA GLU A 583 -46.18 4.98 -18.50
C GLU A 583 -45.56 3.96 -17.52
N SER A 584 -46.33 2.99 -16.99
CA SER A 584 -45.82 1.99 -16.04
C SER A 584 -44.70 1.14 -16.64
N ARG A 585 -44.81 0.79 -17.94
CA ARG A 585 -43.78 0.06 -18.68
C ARG A 585 -42.47 0.85 -18.77
N ALA A 586 -42.54 2.16 -19.04
CA ALA A 586 -41.34 3.01 -19.06
C ALA A 586 -40.65 3.07 -17.67
N ILE A 587 -41.44 3.20 -16.59
CA ILE A 587 -40.92 3.16 -15.21
C ILE A 587 -40.27 1.80 -14.90
N ALA A 588 -40.90 0.70 -15.31
CA ALA A 588 -40.36 -0.66 -15.16
C ALA A 588 -39.03 -0.84 -15.91
N HIS A 589 -38.96 -0.44 -17.19
CA HIS A 589 -37.72 -0.48 -17.98
C HIS A 589 -36.60 0.35 -17.35
N THR A 590 -36.90 1.53 -16.80
CA THR A 590 -35.92 2.34 -16.05
C THR A 590 -35.42 1.60 -14.81
N LEU A 591 -36.29 1.03 -13.99
CA LEU A 591 -35.90 0.30 -12.77
C LEU A 591 -35.11 -0.98 -13.08
N TYR A 592 -35.47 -1.70 -14.15
CA TYR A 592 -34.72 -2.86 -14.61
C TYR A 592 -33.33 -2.47 -15.15
N ALA A 593 -33.21 -1.37 -15.90
CA ALA A 593 -31.92 -0.86 -16.37
C ALA A 593 -30.99 -0.46 -15.21
N ILE A 594 -31.50 0.26 -14.20
CA ILE A 594 -30.74 0.60 -12.98
C ILE A 594 -30.27 -0.69 -12.29
N SER A 595 -31.17 -1.68 -12.14
CA SER A 595 -30.87 -2.97 -11.49
C SER A 595 -29.77 -3.75 -12.24
N PHE A 596 -29.84 -3.80 -13.56
CA PHE A 596 -28.84 -4.46 -14.40
C PHE A 596 -27.47 -3.77 -14.32
N CYS A 597 -27.42 -2.44 -14.36
CA CYS A 597 -26.16 -1.71 -14.18
C CYS A 597 -25.54 -1.99 -12.81
N LEU A 598 -26.33 -2.00 -11.72
CA LEU A 598 -25.83 -2.32 -10.38
C LEU A 598 -25.27 -3.76 -10.30
N PHE A 599 -25.90 -4.73 -10.97
CA PHE A 599 -25.41 -6.10 -11.06
C PHE A 599 -24.03 -6.21 -11.74
N VAL A 600 -23.70 -5.32 -12.68
CA VAL A 600 -22.38 -5.26 -13.32
C VAL A 600 -21.36 -4.47 -12.48
N ILE A 601 -21.77 -3.35 -11.88
CA ILE A 601 -20.87 -2.45 -11.14
C ILE A 601 -20.37 -3.10 -9.84
N VAL A 602 -21.24 -3.77 -9.07
CA VAL A 602 -20.86 -4.32 -7.76
C VAL A 602 -19.72 -5.34 -7.85
N PRO A 603 -19.74 -6.35 -8.75
CA PRO A 603 -18.60 -7.24 -8.97
C PRO A 603 -17.34 -6.50 -9.44
N LEU A 604 -17.46 -5.50 -10.31
CA LEU A 604 -16.31 -4.71 -10.76
C LEU A 604 -15.65 -3.93 -9.61
N MET A 605 -16.42 -3.43 -8.64
CA MET A 605 -15.89 -2.74 -7.45
C MET A 605 -15.26 -3.69 -6.40
N ILE A 606 -15.52 -4.99 -6.49
CA ILE A 606 -14.90 -6.02 -5.62
C ILE A 606 -13.57 -6.51 -6.24
N SER A 607 -13.39 -6.37 -7.55
CA SER A 607 -12.14 -6.69 -8.24
C SER A 607 -11.00 -5.76 -7.80
N PRO A 608 -9.75 -6.25 -7.62
CA PRO A 608 -8.59 -5.42 -7.33
C PRO A 608 -8.26 -4.52 -8.54
N LEU A 609 -8.86 -3.34 -8.55
CA LEU A 609 -8.68 -2.29 -9.54
C LEU A 609 -7.94 -1.10 -8.94
N GLN A 610 -7.23 -0.36 -9.80
CA GLN A 610 -6.67 0.94 -9.42
C GLN A 610 -7.79 1.92 -9.01
N LYS A 611 -7.57 2.73 -7.98
CA LYS A 611 -8.48 3.76 -7.45
C LYS A 611 -8.88 4.81 -8.50
N GLN A 612 -7.99 5.06 -9.47
CA GLN A 612 -8.32 5.87 -10.64
C GLN A 612 -9.44 5.21 -11.47
N SER A 613 -9.31 3.91 -11.77
CA SER A 613 -10.31 3.12 -12.48
C SER A 613 -11.63 3.03 -11.71
N GLU A 614 -11.60 2.85 -10.39
CA GLU A 614 -12.80 2.90 -9.53
C GLU A 614 -13.56 4.24 -9.71
N THR A 615 -12.84 5.36 -9.64
CA THR A 615 -13.39 6.71 -9.79
C THR A 615 -14.01 6.91 -11.18
N ILE A 616 -13.37 6.38 -12.23
CA ILE A 616 -13.87 6.44 -13.61
C ILE A 616 -15.14 5.60 -13.76
N ILE A 617 -15.13 4.34 -13.31
CA ILE A 617 -16.26 3.41 -13.44
C ILE A 617 -17.51 3.97 -12.74
N LEU A 618 -17.37 4.46 -11.50
CA LEU A 618 -18.48 5.07 -10.76
C LEU A 618 -19.06 6.30 -11.48
N SER A 619 -18.19 7.15 -12.04
CA SER A 619 -18.60 8.36 -12.76
C SER A 619 -19.35 8.02 -14.07
N VAL A 620 -18.80 7.11 -14.88
CA VAL A 620 -19.40 6.66 -16.15
C VAL A 620 -20.71 5.92 -15.90
N ALA A 621 -20.77 5.07 -14.87
CA ALA A 621 -22.01 4.41 -14.45
C ALA A 621 -23.09 5.41 -14.02
N GLY A 622 -22.75 6.39 -13.18
CA GLY A 622 -23.67 7.44 -12.76
C GLY A 622 -24.23 8.23 -13.95
N LEU A 623 -23.36 8.61 -14.90
CA LEU A 623 -23.78 9.27 -16.14
C LEU A 623 -24.74 8.40 -16.95
N PHE A 624 -24.37 7.13 -17.22
CA PHE A 624 -25.17 6.23 -18.04
C PHE A 624 -26.55 5.95 -17.42
N ILE A 625 -26.60 5.59 -16.15
CA ILE A 625 -27.84 5.23 -15.44
C ILE A 625 -28.82 6.41 -15.42
N THR A 626 -28.35 7.60 -15.02
CA THR A 626 -29.20 8.80 -14.94
C THR A 626 -29.68 9.24 -16.33
N THR A 627 -28.81 9.14 -17.34
CA THR A 627 -29.15 9.47 -18.73
C THR A 627 -30.20 8.51 -19.29
N ALA A 628 -30.00 7.20 -19.13
CA ALA A 628 -30.96 6.18 -19.57
C ALA A 628 -32.33 6.37 -18.90
N ALA A 629 -32.37 6.67 -17.59
CA ALA A 629 -33.61 6.98 -16.88
C ALA A 629 -34.35 8.18 -17.50
N VAL A 630 -33.65 9.28 -17.77
CA VAL A 630 -34.24 10.46 -18.42
C VAL A 630 -34.76 10.13 -19.82
N PHE A 631 -33.97 9.47 -20.68
CA PHE A 631 -34.43 9.16 -22.04
C PHE A 631 -35.64 8.21 -22.06
N ILE A 632 -35.64 7.13 -21.28
CA ILE A 632 -36.74 6.16 -21.23
C ILE A 632 -38.06 6.81 -20.79
N ILE A 633 -38.02 7.72 -19.81
CA ILE A 633 -39.22 8.37 -19.25
C ILE A 633 -39.73 9.50 -20.15
N PHE A 634 -38.83 10.33 -20.69
CA PHE A 634 -39.21 11.58 -21.34
C PHE A 634 -39.37 11.47 -22.86
N LEU A 635 -38.54 10.67 -23.55
CA LEU A 635 -38.57 10.58 -25.02
C LEU A 635 -39.95 10.16 -25.57
N PRO A 636 -40.65 9.13 -25.04
CA PRO A 636 -41.98 8.74 -25.55
C PRO A 636 -43.05 9.81 -25.31
N LYS A 637 -42.89 10.65 -24.28
CA LYS A 637 -43.84 11.72 -23.93
C LYS A 637 -43.76 12.88 -24.91
N PHE A 638 -42.54 13.35 -25.17
CA PHE A 638 -42.30 14.44 -26.13
C PHE A 638 -42.60 14.00 -27.57
N TYR A 639 -42.28 12.76 -27.93
CA TYR A 639 -42.64 12.20 -29.23
C TYR A 639 -44.16 12.24 -29.49
N ARG A 640 -44.99 11.80 -28.52
CA ARG A 640 -46.46 11.90 -28.62
C ARG A 640 -46.99 13.34 -28.70
N VAL A 641 -46.33 14.30 -28.06
CA VAL A 641 -46.71 15.72 -28.14
C VAL A 641 -46.32 16.33 -29.50
N TYR A 642 -45.24 15.85 -30.11
CA TYR A 642 -44.82 16.24 -31.46
C TYR A 642 -45.74 15.66 -32.54
N GLU A 643 -46.05 14.36 -32.47
CA GLU A 643 -46.85 13.65 -33.49
C GLU A 643 -48.33 14.08 -33.52
N TYR A 644 -48.97 14.21 -32.36
CA TYR A 644 -50.42 14.48 -32.26
C TYR A 644 -50.77 15.92 -31.85
N GLY A 645 -49.77 16.77 -31.61
CA GLY A 645 -49.97 18.15 -31.15
C GLY A 645 -50.61 18.28 -29.76
N VAL A 646 -50.75 19.53 -29.31
CA VAL A 646 -51.29 19.84 -27.96
C VAL A 646 -52.78 19.49 -27.84
N GLU A 647 -53.54 19.64 -28.94
CA GLU A 647 -55.00 19.43 -28.95
C GLU A 647 -55.39 18.00 -29.36
N GLY A 648 -54.75 17.42 -30.38
CA GLY A 648 -55.04 16.07 -30.87
C GLY A 648 -54.76 14.96 -29.84
N THR A 649 -53.80 15.17 -28.92
CA THR A 649 -53.60 14.26 -27.78
C THR A 649 -54.82 14.17 -26.84
N ASN A 650 -55.73 15.16 -26.83
CA ASN A 650 -56.98 15.07 -26.08
C ASN A 650 -58.08 14.32 -26.84
N GLU A 651 -58.08 14.37 -28.18
CA GLU A 651 -59.07 13.68 -29.00
C GLU A 651 -58.84 12.17 -29.03
N MET A 652 -57.59 11.72 -29.07
CA MET A 652 -57.25 10.29 -29.02
C MET A 652 -57.75 9.61 -27.72
N PHE A 653 -57.64 10.31 -26.58
CA PHE A 653 -58.16 9.86 -25.28
C PHE A 653 -59.70 9.94 -25.19
N LYS A 654 -60.36 10.85 -25.92
CA LYS A 654 -61.82 10.87 -26.03
C LYS A 654 -62.34 9.74 -26.92
N SER A 655 -61.69 9.51 -28.07
CA SER A 655 -62.05 8.50 -29.06
C SER A 655 -62.03 7.08 -28.47
N LYS A 656 -60.96 6.70 -27.77
CA LYS A 656 -60.85 5.38 -27.13
C LYS A 656 -61.71 5.20 -25.86
N LYS A 657 -62.40 6.25 -25.38
CA LYS A 657 -63.31 6.13 -24.23
C LYS A 657 -64.59 5.34 -24.55
N SER A 658 -64.86 5.01 -25.82
CA SER A 658 -65.98 4.17 -26.24
C SER A 658 -65.65 2.67 -26.37
N SER A 659 -64.38 2.25 -26.21
CA SER A 659 -63.98 0.84 -26.36
C SER A 659 -63.80 0.12 -25.02
N ASN A 660 -64.61 -0.94 -24.84
CA ASN A 660 -64.33 -2.17 -24.07
C ASN A 660 -64.55 -2.22 -22.54
N ILE A 661 -65.12 -1.19 -21.90
CA ILE A 661 -65.68 -1.33 -20.52
C ILE A 661 -67.22 -1.23 -20.48
N ALA A 662 -67.85 -0.53 -21.43
CA ALA A 662 -69.31 -0.41 -21.48
C ALA A 662 -70.01 -1.58 -22.20
N THR A 663 -69.37 -2.21 -23.19
CA THR A 663 -70.00 -3.18 -24.08
C THR A 663 -70.16 -4.58 -23.47
N ALA A 664 -69.26 -4.98 -22.56
CA ALA A 664 -69.31 -6.29 -21.89
C ALA A 664 -70.52 -6.48 -20.93
N ARG A 665 -71.34 -5.45 -20.72
CA ARG A 665 -72.54 -5.49 -19.85
C ARG A 665 -73.87 -5.34 -20.61
N ALA A 666 -73.83 -5.20 -21.93
CA ALA A 666 -75.04 -5.18 -22.77
C ALA A 666 -75.55 -6.60 -23.10
N GLU A 667 -74.70 -7.63 -22.99
CA GLU A 667 -75.05 -9.01 -23.34
C GLU A 667 -75.44 -9.88 -22.12
N SER A 668 -75.19 -9.44 -20.88
CA SER A 668 -75.49 -10.24 -19.67
C SER A 668 -76.92 -10.06 -19.11
N HIS A 669 -77.80 -9.33 -19.80
CA HIS A 669 -79.22 -9.20 -19.44
C HIS A 669 -80.15 -9.46 -20.63
N LYS A 670 -79.92 -10.58 -21.33
CA LYS A 670 -80.92 -11.15 -22.25
C LYS A 670 -80.98 -12.68 -22.26
N SER A 671 -81.21 -13.28 -21.09
CA SER A 671 -81.90 -14.58 -21.00
C SER A 671 -82.74 -14.71 -19.72
N SER A 672 -84.01 -14.33 -19.81
CA SER A 672 -85.06 -14.89 -18.95
C SER A 672 -86.26 -15.26 -19.81
N GLY A 673 -86.65 -16.54 -19.78
CA GLY A 673 -87.87 -17.02 -20.42
C GLY A 673 -87.67 -17.80 -21.72
N SER A 674 -87.43 -19.11 -21.61
CA SER A 674 -87.85 -20.04 -22.66
C SER A 674 -89.37 -20.24 -22.56
N GLY A 675 -90.14 -19.47 -23.31
CA GLY A 675 -91.57 -19.68 -23.48
C GLY A 675 -91.87 -20.76 -24.53
N ARG A 676 -91.85 -22.05 -24.16
CA ARG A 676 -92.42 -23.11 -25.02
C ARG A 676 -93.92 -23.20 -24.79
N THR A 677 -94.70 -22.66 -25.73
CA THR A 677 -96.11 -22.99 -25.87
C THR A 677 -96.28 -24.45 -26.27
N ASN A 678 -97.11 -25.23 -25.57
CA ASN A 678 -98.35 -25.73 -26.19
C ASN A 678 -99.32 -26.46 -25.25
N ARG A 679 -100.61 -26.26 -25.55
CA ARG A 679 -101.82 -26.99 -25.09
C ARG A 679 -102.10 -27.12 -23.58
N ARG A 680 -103.00 -26.24 -23.14
CA ARG A 680 -104.17 -26.47 -22.26
C ARG A 680 -104.14 -27.69 -21.32
N GLY A 681 -104.07 -27.42 -20.03
CA GLY A 681 -104.47 -28.31 -18.93
C GLY A 681 -104.31 -27.53 -17.62
N ASN A 682 -105.33 -27.51 -16.78
CA ASN A 682 -105.30 -26.79 -15.49
C ASN A 682 -105.08 -27.78 -14.33
N LEU A 683 -104.78 -27.23 -13.16
CA LEU A 683 -105.04 -27.79 -11.81
C LEU A 683 -104.08 -28.84 -11.17
N VAL A 684 -103.81 -28.56 -9.88
CA VAL A 684 -103.60 -29.46 -8.71
C VAL A 684 -102.15 -29.65 -8.15
N SER A 685 -101.86 -28.79 -7.15
CA SER A 685 -101.27 -29.00 -5.80
C SER A 685 -100.16 -30.02 -5.46
N GLY A 686 -99.28 -29.58 -4.54
CA GLY A 686 -98.62 -30.40 -3.50
C GLY A 686 -97.36 -31.14 -3.95
N ASP A 687 -96.50 -31.62 -3.03
CA ASP A 687 -96.34 -31.35 -1.59
C ASP A 687 -95.02 -32.02 -1.11
N PHE A 688 -94.39 -31.51 -0.04
CA PHE A 688 -93.39 -32.20 0.83
C PHE A 688 -92.07 -32.74 0.18
N SER A 689 -91.06 -33.21 0.93
CA SER A 689 -90.29 -32.65 2.08
C SER A 689 -89.05 -33.56 2.34
N ASP A 690 -88.35 -33.35 3.47
CA ASP A 690 -87.40 -34.26 4.15
C ASP A 690 -85.97 -34.44 3.56
N ASP A 691 -84.91 -34.70 4.34
CA ASP A 691 -84.51 -34.19 5.68
C ASP A 691 -83.05 -34.64 6.01
N SER A 692 -82.56 -34.35 7.23
CA SER A 692 -81.35 -34.92 7.92
C SER A 692 -79.96 -34.35 7.54
N GLU A 693 -79.22 -33.67 8.44
CA GLU A 693 -78.36 -34.11 9.59
C GLU A 693 -76.88 -34.42 9.20
N SER A 694 -75.91 -34.60 10.12
CA SER A 694 -75.31 -33.64 11.08
C SER A 694 -73.90 -34.13 11.53
N SER A 695 -73.12 -33.28 12.24
CA SER A 695 -72.06 -33.63 13.24
C SER A 695 -70.56 -33.90 12.89
N ILE A 696 -69.67 -33.12 13.55
CA ILE A 696 -68.55 -33.49 14.48
C ILE A 696 -67.15 -34.07 14.04
N SER A 697 -66.09 -33.27 14.31
CA SER A 697 -64.68 -33.48 14.80
C SER A 697 -63.57 -34.42 14.21
N GLU A 698 -62.38 -33.82 13.95
CA GLU A 698 -60.96 -34.20 14.31
C GLU A 698 -60.33 -35.61 14.01
N PRO A 699 -58.97 -35.80 14.06
CA PRO A 699 -57.83 -34.96 13.62
C PRO A 699 -56.64 -35.71 12.92
N ASN A 700 -55.58 -34.95 12.55
CA ASN A 700 -54.13 -35.30 12.49
C ASN A 700 -53.39 -35.94 11.27
N GLN A 701 -52.31 -35.23 10.89
CA GLN A 701 -50.95 -35.63 10.40
C GLN A 701 -50.58 -36.01 8.93
N VAL A 702 -49.83 -35.07 8.31
CA VAL A 702 -48.51 -35.17 7.59
C VAL A 702 -48.40 -35.82 6.19
N ALA A 703 -47.92 -34.99 5.23
CA ALA A 703 -47.09 -35.20 4.00
C ALA A 703 -47.16 -36.54 3.22
N ASP A 704 -47.22 -36.55 1.88
CA ASP A 704 -46.16 -36.03 0.98
C ASP A 704 -46.66 -35.74 -0.48
N VAL A 705 -45.73 -35.33 -1.35
CA VAL A 705 -45.88 -34.82 -2.74
C VAL A 705 -46.27 -35.89 -3.77
N THR A 706 -47.14 -35.57 -4.75
CA THR A 706 -46.88 -35.78 -6.21
C THR A 706 -47.96 -35.27 -7.19
N SER A 707 -47.48 -34.76 -8.33
CA SER A 707 -48.02 -34.87 -9.70
C SER A 707 -49.34 -34.21 -10.14
N GLY A 708 -49.29 -33.58 -11.33
CA GLY A 708 -50.48 -33.04 -12.01
C GLY A 708 -50.19 -32.12 -13.21
N ALA A 709 -49.31 -32.52 -14.14
CA ALA A 709 -49.06 -31.78 -15.39
C ALA A 709 -49.49 -32.59 -16.62
N VAL A 710 -50.16 -31.95 -17.59
CA VAL A 710 -50.28 -32.42 -18.98
C VAL A 710 -50.19 -31.20 -19.93
N LEU A 711 -49.39 -31.33 -20.99
CA LEU A 711 -49.08 -30.30 -22.01
C LEU A 711 -49.91 -30.47 -23.29
N ALA A 712 -49.87 -29.45 -24.16
CA ALA A 712 -49.74 -29.53 -25.63
C ALA A 712 -49.58 -28.11 -26.22
N ASP A 713 -48.83 -27.80 -27.29
CA ASP A 713 -47.75 -28.50 -28.03
C ASP A 713 -47.06 -27.51 -29.04
N PHE A 714 -46.05 -27.99 -29.78
CA PHE A 714 -45.38 -27.46 -31.01
C PHE A 714 -44.24 -26.43 -30.81
N THR A 715 -43.07 -26.53 -31.47
CA THR A 715 -42.45 -27.54 -32.38
C THR A 715 -40.93 -27.32 -32.40
N GLU A 716 -40.12 -28.38 -32.58
CA GLU A 716 -38.76 -28.28 -33.16
C GLU A 716 -38.41 -29.57 -33.95
N GLU A 717 -37.60 -29.44 -35.01
CA GLU A 717 -37.31 -30.54 -35.96
C GLU A 717 -36.12 -31.42 -35.55
N SER A 718 -36.17 -32.68 -35.97
CA SER A 718 -35.14 -33.71 -35.80
C SER A 718 -34.85 -34.41 -37.13
N VAL A 719 -33.61 -34.86 -37.37
CA VAL A 719 -33.36 -36.08 -38.17
C VAL A 719 -32.17 -36.88 -37.65
N SER A 720 -32.45 -38.15 -37.38
CA SER A 720 -31.55 -39.31 -37.33
C SER A 720 -32.38 -40.52 -37.82
N ASP A 721 -31.88 -41.72 -38.16
CA ASP A 721 -30.54 -42.32 -38.14
C ASP A 721 -30.34 -43.15 -39.43
N ASN A 722 -29.16 -43.77 -39.64
CA ASN A 722 -29.11 -45.19 -40.00
C ASN A 722 -27.71 -45.82 -39.92
N GLU A 723 -27.68 -47.09 -39.51
CA GLU A 723 -26.48 -47.95 -39.38
C GLU A 723 -26.01 -48.53 -40.72
N ASN A 724 -24.69 -48.66 -40.95
CA ASN A 724 -23.98 -49.96 -40.89
C ASN A 724 -22.53 -49.95 -41.44
N ASP A 725 -21.82 -51.02 -41.05
CA ASP A 725 -20.63 -51.63 -41.68
C ASP A 725 -19.21 -51.00 -41.55
N ASN A 726 -18.39 -51.67 -40.71
CA ASN A 726 -17.15 -52.37 -41.10
C ASN A 726 -16.09 -51.65 -41.99
N LYS A 727 -14.96 -51.22 -41.40
CA LYS A 727 -13.68 -51.99 -41.41
C LYS A 727 -12.41 -51.23 -40.94
N ASP A 728 -11.53 -52.01 -40.33
CA ASP A 728 -10.06 -51.99 -40.40
C ASP A 728 -9.20 -50.77 -39.98
N LYS A 729 -8.45 -51.03 -38.90
CA LYS A 729 -6.96 -50.96 -38.79
C LYS A 729 -6.26 -49.67 -38.33
N ASN A 730 -5.58 -49.86 -37.19
CA ASN A 730 -4.18 -49.47 -36.92
C ASN A 730 -3.90 -47.95 -36.75
N LYS A 731 -2.99 -47.50 -35.87
CA LYS A 731 -2.13 -48.16 -34.86
C LYS A 731 -1.48 -47.08 -33.97
N ILE A 732 -1.09 -47.47 -32.75
CA ILE A 732 0.13 -47.02 -32.02
C ILE A 732 0.15 -45.57 -31.49
N GLU A 733 0.06 -45.48 -30.16
CA GLU A 733 0.82 -44.52 -29.33
C GLU A 733 2.32 -44.82 -29.46
N ASP A 734 3.21 -43.82 -29.56
CA ASP A 734 4.14 -43.50 -28.44
C ASP A 734 5.22 -42.44 -28.76
N GLU A 735 5.73 -41.85 -27.67
CA GLU A 735 7.08 -41.25 -27.44
C GLU A 735 7.66 -40.13 -28.34
N GLY A 736 8.41 -39.20 -27.69
CA GLY A 736 9.64 -38.66 -28.30
C GLY A 736 9.87 -37.15 -28.32
N VAL A 737 10.43 -36.62 -27.24
CA VAL A 737 11.58 -35.67 -27.18
C VAL A 737 12.13 -35.13 -28.52
N GLU A 738 12.29 -33.80 -28.70
CA GLU A 738 13.61 -33.10 -28.69
C GLU A 738 13.52 -31.55 -28.79
N LEU A 739 14.69 -30.91 -28.88
CA LEU A 739 15.10 -29.53 -28.57
C LEU A 739 14.82 -28.46 -29.65
N SER A 740 14.89 -27.20 -29.18
CA SER A 740 15.68 -26.08 -29.71
C SER A 740 14.99 -24.87 -30.40
N ASN A 741 15.48 -23.69 -29.98
CA ASN A 741 15.62 -22.42 -30.69
C ASN A 741 14.36 -21.66 -31.15
N ILE A 742 14.31 -20.35 -30.83
CA ILE A 742 14.34 -19.25 -31.82
C ILE A 742 14.48 -17.85 -31.13
N SER A 743 15.55 -17.15 -31.50
CA SER A 743 15.82 -15.69 -31.52
C SER A 743 15.45 -14.72 -30.36
N GLN A 744 16.48 -14.07 -29.82
CA GLN A 744 16.62 -12.60 -29.77
C GLN A 744 17.70 -12.17 -30.80
N PRO A 745 18.04 -10.88 -30.96
CA PRO A 745 17.23 -9.71 -31.31
C PRO A 745 17.74 -9.05 -32.62
N GLN A 746 17.23 -7.89 -33.03
CA GLN A 746 17.92 -7.02 -34.00
C GLN A 746 18.09 -5.60 -33.48
N GLU A 747 19.33 -5.11 -33.63
CA GLU A 747 19.75 -3.72 -33.45
C GLU A 747 19.33 -2.88 -34.67
N ILE A 748 19.07 -1.59 -34.47
CA ILE A 748 19.26 -0.57 -35.50
C ILE A 748 19.95 0.63 -34.85
N GLU A 749 21.13 0.94 -35.37
CA GLU A 749 21.93 2.12 -35.05
C GLU A 749 21.98 3.01 -36.31
N GLN A 750 21.69 4.31 -36.18
CA GLN A 750 22.45 5.42 -36.81
C GLN A 750 21.78 6.80 -36.63
N GLN A 751 22.60 7.73 -36.15
CA GLN A 751 22.48 9.21 -36.20
C GLN A 751 23.22 9.72 -37.47
N PRO A 752 23.37 11.05 -37.73
CA PRO A 752 22.67 12.24 -37.22
C PRO A 752 22.19 13.20 -38.35
N SER A 753 21.59 14.35 -37.99
CA SER A 753 21.58 15.54 -38.85
C SER A 753 21.65 16.83 -38.03
N GLU A 754 22.54 17.74 -38.41
CA GLU A 754 22.72 19.07 -37.82
C GLU A 754 21.61 20.02 -38.28
N GLU A 755 21.20 20.97 -37.42
CA GLU A 755 20.86 22.31 -37.91
C GLU A 755 21.13 23.37 -36.83
N LYS A 756 21.83 24.44 -37.23
CA LYS A 756 22.03 25.65 -36.41
C LYS A 756 20.94 26.65 -36.75
N ASN A 757 20.50 27.43 -35.76
CA ASN A 757 20.39 28.87 -35.94
C ASN A 757 20.47 29.60 -34.60
N GLU A 758 21.18 30.72 -34.61
CA GLU A 758 21.34 31.65 -33.50
C GLU A 758 20.20 32.68 -33.54
N GLU A 759 19.71 33.13 -32.38
CA GLU A 759 19.56 34.58 -32.19
C GLU A 759 19.60 34.95 -30.70
N GLN A 760 20.16 36.13 -30.43
CA GLN A 760 20.54 36.60 -29.11
C GLN A 760 19.42 37.40 -28.46
N HIS A 761 19.28 37.35 -27.14
CA HIS A 761 19.09 38.56 -26.32
C HIS A 761 19.51 38.30 -24.86
N GLN A 762 20.15 39.29 -24.26
CA GLN A 762 20.74 39.29 -22.92
C GLN A 762 20.48 40.66 -22.26
N PRO A 763 20.85 40.86 -20.99
CA PRO A 763 20.01 40.67 -19.80
C PRO A 763 19.38 41.99 -19.30
N SER A 764 18.55 41.90 -18.28
CA SER A 764 18.28 43.03 -17.37
C SER A 764 18.74 42.69 -15.96
N GLU A 765 19.62 43.53 -15.42
CA GLU A 765 19.94 43.61 -14.00
C GLU A 765 18.83 44.39 -13.29
N GLU A 766 18.45 44.01 -12.06
CA GLU A 766 17.87 44.98 -11.13
C GLU A 766 18.33 44.70 -9.70
N LYS A 767 18.48 45.77 -8.92
CA LYS A 767 19.18 45.80 -7.63
C LYS A 767 18.20 45.73 -6.45
N ILE A 768 18.68 45.09 -5.38
CA ILE A 768 18.68 45.55 -3.98
C ILE A 768 17.69 46.68 -3.65
N GLU A 769 16.74 46.38 -2.75
CA GLU A 769 16.43 47.31 -1.64
C GLU A 769 15.96 46.55 -0.38
N GLU A 770 16.24 47.13 0.79
CA GLU A 770 15.96 46.57 2.12
C GLU A 770 14.55 46.92 2.61
N GLN A 771 13.95 46.12 3.52
CA GLN A 771 13.59 46.56 4.89
C GLN A 771 12.67 45.57 5.65
N GLN A 772 12.89 45.56 6.98
CA GLN A 772 12.14 44.91 8.09
C GLN A 772 12.33 43.41 8.31
#